data_AF-A0A8S1ZQN8-F1
#
_entry.id   AF-A0A8S1ZQN8-F1
#
_cell.length_a   1.000
_cell.length_b   1.000
_cell.length_c   1.000
_cell.angle_alpha   90.00
_cell.angle_beta   90.00
_cell.angle_gamma   90.00
#
_symmetry.space_group_name_H-M   'P 1'
#
loop_
_entity.id
_entity.type
_entity.pdbx_description
1 polymer ?
#
loop_
_entity_poly.entity_id
_entity_poly.type
_entity_poly.pdbx_seq_one_letter_code
_entity_poly.pdbx_strand_id
1 'polypeptide(L)'
;MSIAINHCLSLLNSCKNLRALTQIHGFFIKSGVDTDSYFTGKLILHCAISISDALPYARRLLLCFPEPDAFMFNTLVRGYSESDEPHNSVAVFVEMMRKGFVFPDSFSFAFVVKAAANFRSLRTGFQMHCQALKHGLDSHLFVATTLIGLYGECGCVEFARKVFDEMPQPNLVAWNAVVTACFRGNDVMGAREIFDKMLIKNHTSWNVMLAGYIKAGELESAKWIFSEMPHRDDVSWSTMIVGFSHNGSFNESFSYFRELLRAEMRPNEVSLTGVLSACSQSGAFEFGKTLHGFVDKAGYSWIVSVNNALIDMYSRCGNVPMARLVFEGMQEKRSIVSWTSIIAGLAMHGHGEEAIRLFNEMTESGVTPDEISFISLLYACSHAGLIKEGEDYFSKMKRVYHVEPAIEHYGCMVDLYGRSGKLQKAYNFICQMPIPPTAIVWRTLLGACSSHGNIELAEQVKQRLNELDPNNSGDLVLLSNVYATAGKWKDVASIRKSMIVQRIKKITAWSFVEVGKTMYKFTAGEKKKGIDIEAHEKLKEIILRLRDEAGYAPEVASALYDVEEEEKEDQVSKHSEKLALAFALARLPKGANIRIVKNLRICRDCHAIMKLTSRVYGVEIVVRDRNRFHSFQDVTSSMEASLPTQTFGCLYNLRFVAYIALGLWILPNFDEKYQARLRGSGSKVSTFESSFPSFSLTRSSKNPIFLDYFASMAASAAFSISSPPFVPFSCKIRRPFLLLTPKYPKLVSVRASVPSISIDDKSPVQTKTSTWQWKFKGNSIGIYYEEHGREKCESAKNILMIPTISDVSTVEEWRSVAKDIVQRDGEVNWRATIVDWPGLGYSARPKMDYDTDVMEKFVVDFMNSPESPMSQSGNDDLVIMGGGHAATLALRATQRGLLKPSAIAAVAPTWAGPLPIVFGRDSSMVSRYGMLRGTLRAPGVGWMMYNMLVSNEKSIESQYKSHVYADQTNVTDAIIQSRYELTKQKGSRYVPAAFLTGLLDPVTSREEFLQLFADLEGKLPVMVMSTKGAPKRSKAEMEALRGAKGVSKFVEVEGALLPQEEYPSLVAQELYNFLQETFAKC
;
A
#
# COMPACT_ATOMS: atom_id res chain seq x y z
N MET A 1 -22.26 33.10 15.48
CA MET A 1 -22.12 31.64 15.63
C MET A 1 -21.66 30.97 14.34
N SER A 2 -22.40 31.05 13.21
CA SER A 2 -21.99 30.46 11.91
C SER A 2 -20.62 30.92 11.38
N ILE A 3 -20.29 32.22 11.46
CA ILE A 3 -18.97 32.75 11.04
C ILE A 3 -17.84 32.18 11.91
N ALA A 4 -18.09 32.03 13.22
CA ALA A 4 -17.13 31.39 14.12
C ALA A 4 -16.93 29.93 13.70
N ILE A 5 -18.00 29.12 13.59
CA ILE A 5 -17.94 27.70 13.16
C ILE A 5 -17.13 27.51 11.87
N ASN A 6 -17.37 28.33 10.84
CA ASN A 6 -16.64 28.23 9.57
C ASN A 6 -15.15 28.57 9.71
N HIS A 7 -14.82 29.58 10.51
CA HIS A 7 -13.42 29.91 10.82
C HIS A 7 -12.75 28.78 11.63
N CYS A 8 -13.48 28.18 12.58
CA CYS A 8 -13.05 27.05 13.39
C CYS A 8 -12.72 25.81 12.53
N LEU A 9 -13.60 25.47 11.58
CA LEU A 9 -13.41 24.34 10.67
C LEU A 9 -12.23 24.57 9.71
N SER A 10 -12.03 25.82 9.27
CA SER A 10 -10.83 26.19 8.49
C SER A 10 -9.54 25.99 9.27
N LEU A 11 -9.52 26.31 10.57
CA LEU A 11 -8.35 26.11 11.44
C LEU A 11 -8.09 24.63 11.67
N LEU A 12 -9.13 23.82 11.88
CA LEU A 12 -9.03 22.36 12.01
C LEU A 12 -8.36 21.71 10.79
N ASN A 13 -8.74 22.11 9.57
CA ASN A 13 -8.16 21.57 8.34
C ASN A 13 -6.65 21.84 8.19
N SER A 14 -6.12 22.86 8.88
CA SER A 14 -4.69 23.20 8.89
C SER A 14 -3.91 22.55 10.05
N CYS A 15 -4.60 21.87 10.97
CA CYS A 15 -4.02 21.31 12.19
C CYS A 15 -3.34 19.95 11.94
N LYS A 16 -2.05 19.87 12.30
CA LYS A 16 -1.21 18.67 12.08
C LYS A 16 -0.74 17.95 13.36
N ASN A 17 -1.02 18.49 14.54
CA ASN A 17 -0.58 17.91 15.81
C ASN A 17 -1.56 18.20 16.96
N LEU A 18 -1.51 17.36 18.00
CA LEU A 18 -2.42 17.45 19.14
C LEU A 18 -2.34 18.79 19.88
N ARG A 19 -1.14 19.39 19.98
CA ARG A 19 -0.96 20.68 20.68
C ARG A 19 -1.76 21.79 20.02
N ALA A 20 -1.63 21.95 18.70
CA ALA A 20 -2.43 22.91 17.94
C ALA A 20 -3.92 22.61 18.07
N LEU A 21 -4.32 21.34 18.03
CA LEU A 21 -5.71 20.92 18.19
C LEU A 21 -6.30 21.32 19.54
N THR A 22 -5.55 21.17 20.63
CA THR A 22 -6.02 21.56 21.97
C THR A 22 -6.15 23.07 22.14
N GLN A 23 -5.30 23.88 21.48
CA GLN A 23 -5.42 25.34 21.46
C GLN A 23 -6.64 25.79 20.67
N ILE A 24 -6.84 25.15 19.52
CA ILE A 24 -8.01 25.30 18.65
C ILE A 24 -9.28 24.99 19.45
N HIS A 25 -9.36 23.84 20.14
CA HIS A 25 -10.48 23.50 21.01
C HIS A 25 -10.68 24.49 22.17
N GLY A 26 -9.60 24.95 22.83
CA GLY A 26 -9.67 25.96 23.90
C GLY A 26 -10.23 27.32 23.43
N PHE A 27 -9.88 27.74 22.21
CA PHE A 27 -10.48 28.93 21.58
C PHE A 27 -11.99 28.75 21.35
N PHE A 28 -12.45 27.53 21.10
CA PHE A 28 -13.86 27.23 20.84
C PHE A 28 -14.72 27.18 22.10
N ILE A 29 -14.18 26.64 23.19
CA ILE A 29 -14.81 26.76 24.51
C ILE A 29 -15.02 28.25 24.85
N LYS A 30 -14.01 29.09 24.59
CA LYS A 30 -14.13 30.54 24.80
C LYS A 30 -15.16 31.21 23.88
N SER A 31 -15.41 30.63 22.71
CA SER A 31 -16.34 31.15 21.71
C SER A 31 -17.79 30.65 21.90
N GLY A 32 -18.04 29.73 22.83
CA GLY A 32 -19.36 29.16 23.13
C GLY A 32 -19.92 28.25 22.03
N VAL A 33 -19.05 27.52 21.32
CA VAL A 33 -19.40 26.63 20.20
C VAL A 33 -19.22 25.15 20.58
N ASP A 34 -18.71 24.87 21.78
CA ASP A 34 -18.37 23.53 22.30
C ASP A 34 -19.60 22.61 22.50
N THR A 35 -20.82 23.16 22.50
CA THR A 35 -22.07 22.38 22.57
C THR A 35 -22.64 21.98 21.21
N ASP A 36 -22.00 22.36 20.09
CA ASP A 36 -22.47 22.05 18.74
C ASP A 36 -22.09 20.62 18.31
N SER A 37 -23.08 19.79 17.97
CA SER A 37 -22.88 18.38 17.61
C SER A 37 -22.09 18.21 16.31
N TYR A 38 -22.40 19.02 15.30
CA TYR A 38 -21.74 18.95 13.99
C TYR A 38 -20.24 19.26 14.10
N PHE A 39 -19.91 20.32 14.83
CA PHE A 39 -18.53 20.73 15.05
C PHE A 39 -17.76 19.72 15.90
N THR A 40 -18.32 19.28 17.02
CA THR A 40 -17.68 18.30 17.91
C THR A 40 -17.45 16.98 17.20
N GLY A 41 -18.40 16.53 16.36
CA GLY A 41 -18.23 15.38 15.49
C GLY A 41 -17.08 15.53 14.49
N LYS A 42 -16.93 16.72 13.86
CA LYS A 42 -15.80 17.01 12.97
C LYS A 42 -14.46 17.09 13.70
N LEU A 43 -14.44 17.64 14.92
CA LEU A 43 -13.25 17.67 15.77
C LEU A 43 -12.81 16.24 16.14
N ILE A 44 -13.76 15.38 16.53
CA ILE A 44 -13.52 13.96 16.81
C ILE A 44 -13.02 13.24 15.55
N LEU A 45 -13.60 13.50 14.38
CA LEU A 45 -13.17 12.94 13.10
C LEU A 45 -11.73 13.31 12.76
N HIS A 46 -11.36 14.58 12.93
CA HIS A 46 -9.99 15.05 12.69
C HIS A 46 -9.00 14.40 13.65
N CYS A 47 -9.39 14.23 14.92
CA CYS A 47 -8.58 13.51 15.89
C CYS A 47 -8.43 12.01 15.53
N ALA A 48 -9.48 11.40 14.99
CA ALA A 48 -9.50 9.97 14.67
C ALA A 48 -8.72 9.62 13.39
N ILE A 49 -8.69 10.53 12.40
CA ILE A 49 -8.14 10.26 11.07
C ILE A 49 -6.80 10.95 10.84
N SER A 50 -6.63 12.18 11.32
CA SER A 50 -5.53 13.05 10.89
C SER A 50 -4.38 13.16 11.88
N ILE A 51 -4.58 12.75 13.14
CA ILE A 51 -3.60 12.92 14.21
C ILE A 51 -3.52 11.63 15.05
N SER A 52 -2.45 10.85 14.86
CA SER A 52 -2.31 9.51 15.45
C SER A 52 -2.36 9.48 16.98
N ASP A 53 -1.88 10.53 17.67
CA ASP A 53 -1.85 10.64 19.13
C ASP A 53 -3.12 11.29 19.75
N ALA A 54 -4.11 11.66 18.94
CA ALA A 54 -5.28 12.40 19.40
C ALA A 54 -6.49 11.53 19.82
N LEU A 55 -6.45 10.22 19.63
CA LEU A 55 -7.56 9.32 19.98
C LEU A 55 -7.97 9.37 21.47
N PRO A 56 -7.04 9.35 22.46
CA PRO A 56 -7.40 9.52 23.87
C PRO A 56 -8.04 10.88 24.16
N TYR A 57 -7.64 11.93 23.42
CA TYR A 57 -8.25 13.25 23.54
C TYR A 57 -9.68 13.26 23.01
N ALA A 58 -9.91 12.69 21.83
CA ALA A 58 -11.23 12.58 21.23
C ALA A 58 -12.19 11.75 22.08
N ARG A 59 -11.72 10.67 22.71
CA ARG A 59 -12.51 9.91 23.68
C ARG A 59 -12.95 10.77 24.87
N ARG A 60 -12.11 11.66 25.38
CA ARG A 60 -12.50 12.62 26.44
C ARG A 60 -13.57 13.59 25.95
N LEU A 61 -13.44 14.12 24.73
CA LEU A 61 -14.46 15.01 24.13
C LEU A 61 -15.83 14.34 24.06
N LEU A 62 -15.88 13.09 23.59
CA LEU A 62 -17.11 12.31 23.52
C LEU A 62 -17.76 12.12 24.90
N LEU A 63 -16.96 11.80 25.93
CA LEU A 63 -17.47 11.56 27.29
C LEU A 63 -17.99 12.84 27.94
N CYS A 64 -17.39 13.99 27.63
CA CYS A 64 -17.82 15.29 28.15
C CYS A 64 -19.00 15.89 27.36
N PHE A 65 -19.31 15.39 26.17
CA PHE A 65 -20.42 15.92 25.37
C PHE A 65 -21.78 15.41 25.92
N PRO A 66 -22.79 16.29 26.11
CA PRO A 66 -24.03 15.94 26.79
C PRO A 66 -24.81 14.79 26.11
N GLU A 67 -25.03 14.90 24.81
CA GLU A 67 -25.81 13.94 24.00
C GLU A 67 -25.03 13.57 22.73
N PRO A 68 -24.04 12.65 22.80
CA PRO A 68 -23.28 12.27 21.62
C PRO A 68 -24.14 11.44 20.67
N ASP A 69 -24.02 11.68 19.37
CA ASP A 69 -24.76 10.94 18.34
C ASP A 69 -24.00 9.68 17.86
N ALA A 70 -24.67 8.86 17.04
CA ALA A 70 -24.08 7.65 16.46
C ALA A 70 -22.85 7.94 15.60
N PHE A 71 -22.79 9.11 14.93
CA PHE A 71 -21.65 9.49 14.10
C PHE A 71 -20.39 9.71 14.94
N MET A 72 -20.49 10.40 16.08
CA MET A 72 -19.35 10.59 17.01
C MET A 72 -18.83 9.26 17.55
N PHE A 73 -19.73 8.37 17.97
CA PHE A 73 -19.36 7.03 18.44
C PHE A 73 -18.70 6.22 17.32
N ASN A 74 -19.33 6.10 16.16
CA ASN A 74 -18.81 5.33 15.02
C ASN A 74 -17.46 5.85 14.54
N THR A 75 -17.26 7.17 14.55
CA THR A 75 -15.98 7.81 14.21
C THR A 75 -14.86 7.37 15.15
N LEU A 76 -15.11 7.35 16.46
CA LEU A 76 -14.14 6.88 17.45
C LEU A 76 -13.92 5.36 17.41
N VAL A 77 -14.99 4.58 17.27
CA VAL A 77 -14.90 3.12 17.12
C VAL A 77 -14.02 2.77 15.91
N ARG A 78 -14.21 3.47 14.77
CA ARG A 78 -13.37 3.35 13.58
C ARG A 78 -11.94 3.78 13.84
N GLY A 79 -11.73 4.98 14.38
CA GLY A 79 -10.40 5.51 14.67
C GLY A 79 -9.57 4.57 15.56
N TYR A 80 -10.17 4.05 16.64
CA TYR A 80 -9.52 3.04 17.45
C TYR A 80 -9.31 1.72 16.71
N SER A 81 -10.26 1.27 15.88
CA SER A 81 -10.11 0.01 15.13
C SER A 81 -8.90 0.03 14.17
N GLU A 82 -8.56 1.20 13.63
CA GLU A 82 -7.42 1.41 12.72
C GLU A 82 -6.13 1.81 13.47
N SER A 83 -6.18 1.98 14.79
CA SER A 83 -5.03 2.35 15.64
C SER A 83 -4.24 1.15 16.15
N ASP A 84 -3.10 1.43 16.80
CA ASP A 84 -2.29 0.44 17.51
C ASP A 84 -2.99 -0.15 18.74
N GLU A 85 -4.08 0.48 19.21
CA GLU A 85 -4.87 0.03 20.37
C GLU A 85 -6.34 -0.33 19.99
N PRO A 86 -6.57 -1.33 19.12
CA PRO A 86 -7.90 -1.64 18.60
C PRO A 86 -8.88 -2.14 19.67
N HIS A 87 -8.39 -2.64 20.81
CA HIS A 87 -9.24 -3.05 21.93
C HIS A 87 -10.07 -1.89 22.52
N ASN A 88 -9.59 -0.64 22.42
CA ASN A 88 -10.33 0.54 22.88
C ASN A 88 -11.59 0.82 22.06
N SER A 89 -11.66 0.33 20.82
CA SER A 89 -12.87 0.38 19.97
C SER A 89 -14.06 -0.30 20.66
N VAL A 90 -13.82 -1.45 21.31
CA VAL A 90 -14.84 -2.20 22.07
C VAL A 90 -15.29 -1.41 23.29
N ALA A 91 -14.37 -0.73 23.97
CA ALA A 91 -14.72 0.09 25.14
C ALA A 91 -15.64 1.26 24.76
N VAL A 92 -15.39 1.91 23.61
CA VAL A 92 -16.26 2.98 23.08
C VAL A 92 -17.61 2.43 22.65
N PHE A 93 -17.65 1.26 22.02
CA PHE A 93 -18.91 0.59 21.65
C PHE A 93 -19.75 0.20 22.89
N VAL A 94 -19.11 -0.30 23.95
CA VAL A 94 -19.80 -0.59 25.22
C VAL A 94 -20.35 0.69 25.84
N GLU A 95 -19.64 1.81 25.73
CA GLU A 95 -20.12 3.12 26.22
C GLU A 95 -21.37 3.59 25.46
N MET A 96 -21.38 3.44 24.14
CA MET A 96 -22.56 3.68 23.30
C MET A 96 -23.77 2.88 23.81
N MET A 97 -23.57 1.58 24.06
CA MET A 97 -24.61 0.69 24.56
C MET A 97 -25.10 1.05 25.97
N ARG A 98 -24.22 1.57 26.84
CA ARG A 98 -24.58 1.98 28.21
C ARG A 98 -25.41 3.25 28.27
N LYS A 99 -25.16 4.22 27.38
CA LYS A 99 -25.92 5.47 27.32
C LYS A 99 -27.38 5.23 26.93
N GLY A 100 -27.68 4.18 26.17
CA GLY A 100 -29.04 3.65 25.97
C GLY A 100 -29.97 4.49 25.09
N PHE A 101 -29.62 5.74 24.76
CA PHE A 101 -30.36 6.61 23.84
C PHE A 101 -29.81 6.61 22.40
N VAL A 102 -28.67 5.95 22.15
CA VAL A 102 -28.08 5.76 20.81
C VAL A 102 -28.04 4.27 20.49
N PHE A 103 -28.64 3.88 19.37
CA PHE A 103 -28.67 2.48 18.94
C PHE A 103 -27.52 2.19 17.98
N PRO A 104 -26.81 1.05 18.12
CA PRO A 104 -25.81 0.62 17.15
C PRO A 104 -26.42 0.38 15.78
N ASP A 105 -25.70 0.81 14.76
CA ASP A 105 -26.03 0.57 13.35
C ASP A 105 -25.05 -0.43 12.72
N SER A 106 -25.19 -0.67 11.41
CA SER A 106 -24.31 -1.58 10.67
C SER A 106 -22.85 -1.12 10.65
N PHE A 107 -22.58 0.18 10.73
CA PHE A 107 -21.22 0.72 10.82
C PHE A 107 -20.63 0.49 12.21
N SER A 108 -21.40 0.69 13.29
CA SER A 108 -20.97 0.39 14.66
C SER A 108 -20.47 -1.04 14.78
N PHE A 109 -21.25 -2.00 14.29
CA PHE A 109 -20.91 -3.42 14.33
C PHE A 109 -19.72 -3.76 13.43
N ALA A 110 -19.68 -3.26 12.19
CA ALA A 110 -18.56 -3.54 11.31
C ALA A 110 -17.23 -3.00 11.85
N PHE A 111 -17.19 -1.78 12.41
CA PHE A 111 -15.95 -1.25 12.97
C PHE A 111 -15.49 -1.98 14.24
N VAL A 112 -16.41 -2.35 15.15
CA VAL A 112 -16.03 -3.08 16.37
C VAL A 112 -15.64 -4.54 16.08
N VAL A 113 -16.29 -5.19 15.10
CA VAL A 113 -15.91 -6.53 14.60
C VAL A 113 -14.54 -6.46 13.92
N LYS A 114 -14.28 -5.42 13.11
CA LYS A 114 -12.97 -5.19 12.49
C LYS A 114 -11.88 -4.99 13.55
N ALA A 115 -12.17 -4.25 14.61
CA ALA A 115 -11.25 -4.11 15.74
C ALA A 115 -10.94 -5.47 16.36
N ALA A 116 -11.96 -6.28 16.67
CA ALA A 116 -11.78 -7.64 17.20
C ALA A 116 -10.94 -8.54 16.29
N ALA A 117 -11.03 -8.35 14.96
CA ALA A 117 -10.20 -9.05 13.99
C ALA A 117 -8.73 -8.60 14.07
N ASN A 118 -8.49 -7.29 14.20
CA ASN A 118 -7.14 -6.72 14.27
C ASN A 118 -6.35 -7.17 15.51
N PHE A 119 -6.99 -7.35 16.67
CA PHE A 119 -6.35 -7.97 17.85
C PHE A 119 -6.65 -9.46 18.03
N ARG A 120 -7.24 -10.11 17.02
CA ARG A 120 -7.48 -11.56 16.91
C ARG A 120 -8.17 -12.19 18.14
N SER A 121 -9.14 -11.49 18.73
CA SER A 121 -9.91 -12.03 19.86
C SER A 121 -11.19 -12.70 19.38
N LEU A 122 -11.13 -14.03 19.34
CA LEU A 122 -12.31 -14.84 19.01
C LEU A 122 -13.44 -14.66 20.04
N ARG A 123 -13.11 -14.53 21.33
CA ARG A 123 -14.10 -14.32 22.40
C ARG A 123 -14.87 -13.03 22.19
N THR A 124 -14.17 -11.93 21.95
CA THR A 124 -14.81 -10.63 21.68
C THR A 124 -15.58 -10.68 20.38
N GLY A 125 -15.02 -11.32 19.35
CA GLY A 125 -15.68 -11.54 18.07
C GLY A 125 -17.04 -12.24 18.20
N PHE A 126 -17.11 -13.34 18.97
CA PHE A 126 -18.38 -14.03 19.25
C PHE A 126 -19.38 -13.14 19.98
N GLN A 127 -18.93 -12.38 20.98
CA GLN A 127 -19.81 -11.46 21.69
C GLN A 127 -20.40 -10.41 20.73
N MET A 128 -19.58 -9.82 19.85
CA MET A 128 -20.05 -8.84 18.87
C MET A 128 -20.99 -9.48 17.83
N HIS A 129 -20.71 -10.69 17.37
CA HIS A 129 -21.60 -11.42 16.47
C HIS A 129 -22.96 -11.72 17.12
N CYS A 130 -22.99 -12.21 18.36
CA CYS A 130 -24.24 -12.43 19.10
C CYS A 130 -25.01 -11.12 19.33
N GLN A 131 -24.32 -10.00 19.53
CA GLN A 131 -24.97 -8.69 19.64
C GLN A 131 -25.53 -8.24 18.28
N ALA A 132 -24.80 -8.41 17.18
CA ALA A 132 -25.30 -8.12 15.84
C ALA A 132 -26.57 -8.91 15.53
N LEU A 133 -26.60 -10.20 15.89
CA LEU A 133 -27.78 -11.07 15.77
C LEU A 133 -28.97 -10.54 16.59
N LYS A 134 -28.75 -10.13 17.85
CA LYS A 134 -29.81 -9.55 18.70
C LYS A 134 -30.41 -8.26 18.12
N HIS A 135 -29.60 -7.50 17.38
CA HIS A 135 -30.02 -6.27 16.71
C HIS A 135 -30.52 -6.51 15.27
N GLY A 136 -30.55 -7.76 14.79
CA GLY A 136 -31.00 -8.11 13.43
C GLY A 136 -30.06 -7.63 12.32
N LEU A 137 -28.77 -7.45 12.63
CA LEU A 137 -27.74 -6.93 11.72
C LEU A 137 -26.71 -7.98 11.31
N ASP A 138 -26.84 -9.23 11.76
CA ASP A 138 -25.96 -10.34 11.43
C ASP A 138 -25.94 -10.69 9.93
N SER A 139 -27.10 -10.61 9.27
CA SER A 139 -27.25 -10.86 7.83
C SER A 139 -27.00 -9.61 6.97
N HIS A 140 -26.77 -8.44 7.59
CA HIS A 140 -26.47 -7.22 6.85
C HIS A 140 -25.13 -7.35 6.13
N LEU A 141 -25.11 -7.13 4.81
CA LEU A 141 -23.95 -7.39 3.92
C LEU A 141 -22.61 -6.88 4.47
N PHE A 142 -22.58 -5.65 4.98
CA PHE A 142 -21.36 -5.04 5.53
C PHE A 142 -20.89 -5.71 6.84
N VAL A 143 -21.81 -6.10 7.72
CA VAL A 143 -21.50 -6.75 9.00
C VAL A 143 -21.08 -8.19 8.76
N ALA A 144 -21.86 -8.95 7.96
CA ALA A 144 -21.57 -10.32 7.56
C ALA A 144 -20.19 -10.43 6.88
N THR A 145 -19.87 -9.55 5.92
CA THR A 145 -18.56 -9.53 5.25
C THR A 145 -17.42 -9.28 6.24
N THR A 146 -17.64 -8.39 7.22
CA THR A 146 -16.64 -8.11 8.27
C THR A 146 -16.49 -9.29 9.23
N LEU A 147 -17.58 -9.99 9.56
CA LEU A 147 -17.58 -11.21 10.39
C LEU A 147 -16.80 -12.34 9.72
N ILE A 148 -16.95 -12.54 8.40
CA ILE A 148 -16.11 -13.47 7.62
C ILE A 148 -14.63 -13.12 7.79
N GLY A 149 -14.28 -11.84 7.67
CA GLY A 149 -12.92 -11.34 7.88
C GLY A 149 -12.39 -11.60 9.29
N LEU A 150 -13.19 -11.33 10.32
CA LEU A 150 -12.88 -11.63 11.73
C LEU A 150 -12.58 -13.11 11.95
N TYR A 151 -13.49 -13.99 11.53
CA TYR A 151 -13.30 -15.43 11.69
C TYR A 151 -12.08 -15.92 10.91
N GLY A 152 -11.81 -15.35 9.73
CA GLY A 152 -10.59 -15.59 8.96
C GLY A 152 -9.31 -15.17 9.68
N GLU A 153 -9.25 -13.98 10.30
CA GLU A 153 -8.08 -13.53 11.10
C GLU A 153 -7.86 -14.39 12.34
N CYS A 154 -8.94 -14.94 12.92
CA CYS A 154 -8.89 -15.85 14.06
C CYS A 154 -8.60 -17.31 13.67
N GLY A 155 -8.49 -17.63 12.37
CA GLY A 155 -8.25 -18.99 11.87
C GLY A 155 -9.45 -19.93 11.94
N CYS A 156 -10.65 -19.42 12.17
CA CYS A 156 -11.87 -20.21 12.34
C CYS A 156 -12.71 -20.27 11.05
N VAL A 157 -12.20 -20.98 10.03
CA VAL A 157 -12.78 -21.02 8.67
C VAL A 157 -14.21 -21.53 8.66
N GLU A 158 -14.56 -22.49 9.51
CA GLU A 158 -15.91 -23.06 9.57
C GLU A 158 -16.97 -22.00 9.88
N PHE A 159 -16.69 -21.09 10.83
CA PHE A 159 -17.60 -19.99 11.16
C PHE A 159 -17.63 -18.94 10.05
N ALA A 160 -16.50 -18.65 9.40
CA ALA A 160 -16.45 -17.76 8.24
C ALA A 160 -17.33 -18.30 7.09
N ARG A 161 -17.25 -19.60 6.79
CA ARG A 161 -18.08 -20.27 5.80
C ARG A 161 -19.55 -20.24 6.19
N LYS A 162 -19.87 -20.56 7.44
CA LYS A 162 -21.26 -20.53 7.91
C LYS A 162 -21.90 -19.15 7.76
N VAL A 163 -21.20 -18.09 8.16
CA VAL A 163 -21.67 -16.71 7.96
C VAL A 163 -21.89 -16.43 6.48
N PHE A 164 -20.96 -16.86 5.62
CA PHE A 164 -21.06 -16.69 4.17
C PHE A 164 -22.25 -17.45 3.55
N ASP A 165 -22.46 -18.70 3.95
CA ASP A 165 -23.55 -19.56 3.45
C ASP A 165 -24.94 -19.05 3.89
N GLU A 166 -25.02 -18.36 5.03
CA GLU A 166 -26.25 -17.73 5.52
C GLU A 166 -26.54 -16.37 4.84
N MET A 167 -25.63 -15.83 4.02
CA MET A 167 -25.86 -14.57 3.30
C MET A 167 -26.86 -14.76 2.15
N PRO A 168 -27.95 -13.97 2.07
CA PRO A 168 -28.94 -14.10 1.00
C PRO A 168 -28.37 -13.80 -0.39
N GLN A 169 -27.52 -12.76 -0.49
CA GLN A 169 -26.85 -12.36 -1.73
C GLN A 169 -25.42 -11.86 -1.44
N PRO A 170 -24.43 -12.76 -1.40
CA PRO A 170 -23.04 -12.37 -1.22
C PRO A 170 -22.51 -11.62 -2.44
N ASN A 171 -22.00 -10.40 -2.21
CA ASN A 171 -21.30 -9.63 -3.23
C ASN A 171 -19.86 -10.16 -3.44
N LEU A 172 -19.16 -9.65 -4.46
CA LEU A 172 -17.81 -10.10 -4.79
C LEU A 172 -16.80 -9.89 -3.65
N VAL A 173 -17.01 -8.88 -2.79
CA VAL A 173 -16.17 -8.64 -1.61
C VAL A 173 -16.34 -9.76 -0.58
N ALA A 174 -17.57 -10.22 -0.32
CA ALA A 174 -17.86 -11.35 0.56
C ALA A 174 -17.25 -12.66 0.03
N TRP A 175 -17.41 -12.92 -1.28
CA TRP A 175 -16.77 -14.04 -1.98
C TRP A 175 -15.24 -14.05 -1.81
N ASN A 176 -14.59 -12.90 -2.03
CA ASN A 176 -13.15 -12.77 -1.86
C ASN A 176 -12.73 -12.87 -0.37
N ALA A 177 -13.56 -12.38 0.55
CA ALA A 177 -13.30 -12.47 1.99
C ALA A 177 -13.32 -13.91 2.49
N VAL A 178 -14.27 -14.75 2.04
CA VAL A 178 -14.32 -16.16 2.44
C VAL A 178 -13.17 -16.97 1.85
N VAL A 179 -12.75 -16.71 0.60
CA VAL A 179 -11.53 -17.32 0.02
C VAL A 179 -10.30 -16.96 0.84
N THR A 180 -10.16 -15.67 1.18
CA THR A 180 -9.06 -15.19 2.03
C THR A 180 -9.08 -15.86 3.40
N ALA A 181 -10.27 -16.03 4.01
CA ALA A 181 -10.42 -16.73 5.28
C ALA A 181 -9.99 -18.21 5.17
N CYS A 182 -10.33 -18.90 4.09
CA CYS A 182 -9.93 -20.29 3.85
C CYS A 182 -8.39 -20.43 3.80
N PHE A 183 -7.71 -19.58 3.02
CA PHE A 183 -6.24 -19.59 2.99
C PHE A 183 -5.62 -19.28 4.36
N ARG A 184 -6.22 -18.40 5.16
CA ARG A 184 -5.73 -18.07 6.51
C ARG A 184 -5.88 -19.24 7.50
N GLY A 185 -6.92 -20.05 7.36
CA GLY A 185 -7.04 -21.30 8.12
C GLY A 185 -6.41 -22.51 7.45
N ASN A 186 -5.51 -22.30 6.47
CA ASN A 186 -4.79 -23.35 5.76
C ASN A 186 -5.70 -24.35 5.00
N ASP A 187 -6.94 -23.95 4.67
CA ASP A 187 -7.88 -24.71 3.86
C ASP A 187 -7.75 -24.32 2.37
N VAL A 188 -6.64 -24.75 1.76
CA VAL A 188 -6.32 -24.42 0.36
C VAL A 188 -7.33 -25.05 -0.61
N MET A 189 -7.75 -26.29 -0.35
CA MET A 189 -8.72 -27.00 -1.19
C MET A 189 -10.09 -26.33 -1.16
N GLY A 190 -10.55 -25.98 0.04
CA GLY A 190 -11.81 -25.31 0.19
C GLY A 190 -11.80 -23.87 -0.35
N ALA A 191 -10.65 -23.17 -0.34
CA ALA A 191 -10.50 -21.89 -1.02
C ALA A 191 -10.73 -22.04 -2.54
N ARG A 192 -10.17 -23.11 -3.13
CA ARG A 192 -10.35 -23.43 -4.54
C ARG A 192 -11.79 -23.76 -4.89
N GLU A 193 -12.46 -24.58 -4.08
CA GLU A 193 -13.86 -24.92 -4.27
C GLU A 193 -14.77 -23.67 -4.29
N ILE A 194 -14.56 -22.75 -3.33
CA ILE A 194 -15.33 -21.51 -3.26
C ILE A 194 -15.04 -20.61 -4.47
N PHE A 195 -13.77 -20.51 -4.89
CA PHE A 195 -13.40 -19.76 -6.08
C PHE A 195 -14.05 -20.31 -7.35
N ASP A 196 -14.06 -21.63 -7.53
CA ASP A 196 -14.67 -22.26 -8.70
C ASP A 196 -16.19 -22.01 -8.75
N LYS A 197 -16.87 -21.97 -7.59
CA LYS A 197 -18.30 -21.61 -7.46
C LYS A 197 -18.62 -20.15 -7.80
N MET A 198 -17.64 -19.24 -7.84
CA MET A 198 -17.89 -17.82 -8.16
C MET A 198 -18.37 -17.66 -9.61
N LEU A 199 -19.58 -17.13 -9.80
CA LEU A 199 -20.17 -16.88 -11.12
C LEU A 199 -19.43 -15.79 -11.91
N ILE A 200 -18.96 -14.75 -11.21
CA ILE A 200 -18.21 -13.63 -11.79
C ILE A 200 -16.89 -13.50 -11.04
N LYS A 201 -15.78 -13.49 -11.79
CA LYS A 201 -14.42 -13.36 -11.27
C LYS A 201 -13.77 -12.12 -11.87
N ASN A 202 -13.35 -11.17 -11.04
CA ASN A 202 -12.58 -10.01 -11.50
C ASN A 202 -11.09 -10.17 -11.17
N HIS A 203 -10.26 -9.20 -11.57
CA HIS A 203 -8.81 -9.20 -11.28
C HIS A 203 -8.51 -9.43 -9.79
N THR A 204 -9.29 -8.80 -8.89
CA THR A 204 -9.13 -8.99 -7.44
C THR A 204 -9.36 -10.44 -7.01
N SER A 205 -10.39 -11.11 -7.52
CA SER A 205 -10.65 -12.52 -7.19
C SER A 205 -9.49 -13.44 -7.61
N TRP A 206 -8.94 -13.24 -8.81
CA TRP A 206 -7.77 -13.98 -9.27
C TRP A 206 -6.52 -13.68 -8.44
N ASN A 207 -6.29 -12.41 -8.11
CA ASN A 207 -5.15 -11.98 -7.30
C ASN A 207 -5.24 -12.51 -5.85
N VAL A 208 -6.44 -12.64 -5.28
CA VAL A 208 -6.66 -13.28 -3.97
C VAL A 208 -6.25 -14.75 -4.00
N MET A 209 -6.60 -15.49 -5.06
CA MET A 209 -6.16 -16.88 -5.24
C MET A 209 -4.65 -16.99 -5.40
N LEU A 210 -4.03 -16.14 -6.23
CA LEU A 210 -2.59 -16.09 -6.42
C LEU A 210 -1.86 -15.85 -5.09
N ALA A 211 -2.23 -14.77 -4.39
CA ALA A 211 -1.61 -14.41 -3.12
C ALA A 211 -1.80 -15.51 -2.06
N GLY A 212 -2.98 -16.16 -2.05
CA GLY A 212 -3.29 -17.30 -1.19
C GLY A 212 -2.37 -18.49 -1.44
N TYR A 213 -2.26 -18.96 -2.69
CA TYR A 213 -1.38 -20.08 -3.03
C TYR A 213 0.10 -19.78 -2.75
N ILE A 214 0.56 -18.59 -3.11
CA ILE A 214 1.93 -18.13 -2.82
C ILE A 214 2.21 -18.15 -1.32
N LYS A 215 1.27 -17.68 -0.49
CA LYS A 215 1.42 -17.65 0.97
C LYS A 215 1.36 -19.05 1.59
N ALA A 216 0.61 -19.96 0.99
CA ALA A 216 0.55 -21.37 1.39
C ALA A 216 1.78 -22.17 0.93
N GLY A 217 2.64 -21.61 0.08
CA GLY A 217 3.81 -22.31 -0.50
C GLY A 217 3.46 -23.22 -1.69
N GLU A 218 2.21 -23.19 -2.17
CA GLU A 218 1.71 -23.99 -3.30
C GLU A 218 2.07 -23.33 -4.64
N LEU A 219 3.37 -23.23 -4.91
CA LEU A 219 3.90 -22.46 -6.04
C LEU A 219 3.41 -22.98 -7.41
N GLU A 220 3.25 -24.30 -7.58
CA GLU A 220 2.77 -24.86 -8.84
C GLU A 220 1.29 -24.52 -9.09
N SER A 221 0.45 -24.54 -8.05
CA SER A 221 -0.94 -24.07 -8.15
C SER A 221 -1.00 -22.56 -8.46
N ALA A 222 -0.07 -21.76 -7.90
CA ALA A 222 0.05 -20.35 -8.24
C ALA A 222 0.44 -20.13 -9.73
N LYS A 223 1.37 -20.92 -10.27
CA LYS A 223 1.70 -20.87 -11.72
C LYS A 223 0.50 -21.22 -12.58
N TRP A 224 -0.21 -22.27 -12.21
CA TRP A 224 -1.38 -22.74 -12.95
C TRP A 224 -2.51 -21.70 -12.92
N ILE A 225 -2.86 -21.16 -11.76
CA ILE A 225 -3.91 -20.13 -11.69
C ILE A 225 -3.48 -18.87 -12.43
N PHE A 226 -2.18 -18.51 -12.39
CA PHE A 226 -1.63 -17.40 -13.16
C PHE A 226 -1.74 -17.64 -14.67
N SER A 227 -1.54 -18.87 -15.17
CA SER A 227 -1.70 -19.18 -16.60
C SER A 227 -3.16 -19.10 -17.06
N GLU A 228 -4.11 -19.47 -16.20
CA GLU A 228 -5.55 -19.42 -16.48
C GLU A 228 -6.14 -18.01 -16.44
N MET A 229 -5.44 -17.02 -15.86
CA MET A 229 -5.92 -15.64 -15.80
C MET A 229 -6.15 -15.06 -17.20
N PRO A 230 -7.38 -14.57 -17.52
CA PRO A 230 -7.67 -13.99 -18.84
C PRO A 230 -6.81 -12.76 -19.14
N HIS A 231 -6.63 -11.90 -18.14
CA HIS A 231 -5.80 -10.70 -18.21
C HIS A 231 -4.96 -10.59 -16.92
N ARG A 232 -3.67 -10.28 -17.10
CA ARG A 232 -2.71 -10.09 -16.03
C ARG A 232 -2.44 -8.61 -15.86
N ASP A 233 -2.66 -8.10 -14.66
CA ASP A 233 -2.39 -6.72 -14.27
C ASP A 233 -1.05 -6.61 -13.49
N ASP A 234 -0.64 -5.38 -13.17
CA ASP A 234 0.60 -5.12 -12.43
C ASP A 234 0.64 -5.85 -11.07
N VAL A 235 -0.52 -6.07 -10.44
CA VAL A 235 -0.66 -6.78 -9.16
C VAL A 235 -0.39 -8.27 -9.34
N SER A 236 -0.94 -8.90 -10.38
CA SER A 236 -0.74 -10.32 -10.65
C SER A 236 0.75 -10.65 -10.89
N TRP A 237 1.45 -9.85 -11.71
CA TRP A 237 2.88 -10.05 -11.97
C TRP A 237 3.74 -9.78 -10.74
N SER A 238 3.48 -8.68 -10.02
CA SER A 238 4.24 -8.35 -8.81
C SER A 238 4.04 -9.40 -7.72
N THR A 239 2.83 -9.97 -7.59
CA THR A 239 2.53 -11.08 -6.67
C THR A 239 3.35 -12.32 -7.01
N MET A 240 3.49 -12.67 -8.28
CA MET A 240 4.35 -13.79 -8.70
C MET A 240 5.82 -13.49 -8.39
N ILE A 241 6.34 -12.33 -8.80
CA ILE A 241 7.76 -11.98 -8.59
C ILE A 241 8.13 -12.00 -7.09
N VAL A 242 7.35 -11.33 -6.25
CA VAL A 242 7.55 -11.28 -4.79
C VAL A 242 7.31 -12.65 -4.17
N GLY A 243 6.27 -13.35 -4.62
CA GLY A 243 5.89 -14.65 -4.10
C GLY A 243 6.95 -15.73 -4.30
N PHE A 244 7.50 -15.83 -5.50
CA PHE A 244 8.62 -16.72 -5.80
C PHE A 244 9.89 -16.32 -5.05
N SER A 245 10.13 -15.01 -4.88
CA SER A 245 11.25 -14.52 -4.06
C SER A 245 11.15 -14.97 -2.60
N HIS A 246 9.99 -14.76 -1.95
CA HIS A 246 9.81 -15.12 -0.53
C HIS A 246 9.85 -16.62 -0.26
N ASN A 247 9.50 -17.45 -1.25
CA ASN A 247 9.56 -18.90 -1.15
C ASN A 247 10.93 -19.50 -1.55
N GLY A 248 11.94 -18.67 -1.85
CA GLY A 248 13.31 -19.11 -2.16
C GLY A 248 13.51 -19.62 -3.59
N SER A 249 12.53 -19.44 -4.46
CA SER A 249 12.54 -19.82 -5.88
C SER A 249 12.96 -18.63 -6.74
N PHE A 250 14.21 -18.19 -6.57
CA PHE A 250 14.70 -16.92 -7.11
C PHE A 250 14.80 -16.89 -8.65
N ASN A 251 15.14 -18.02 -9.28
CA ASN A 251 15.25 -18.09 -10.74
C ASN A 251 13.89 -17.85 -11.42
N GLU A 252 12.82 -18.39 -10.84
CA GLU A 252 11.44 -18.17 -11.28
C GLU A 252 11.03 -16.70 -11.09
N SER A 253 11.38 -16.08 -9.95
CA SER A 253 11.18 -14.65 -9.73
C SER A 253 11.83 -13.80 -10.84
N PHE A 254 13.07 -14.14 -11.22
CA PHE A 254 13.77 -13.49 -12.33
C PHE A 254 13.11 -13.76 -13.69
N SER A 255 12.60 -14.97 -13.91
CA SER A 255 11.88 -15.33 -15.15
C SER A 255 10.60 -14.51 -15.29
N TYR A 256 9.78 -14.43 -14.25
CA TYR A 256 8.55 -13.64 -14.25
C TYR A 256 8.82 -12.14 -14.44
N PHE A 257 9.91 -11.61 -13.90
CA PHE A 257 10.30 -10.23 -14.19
C PHE A 257 10.69 -10.02 -15.66
N ARG A 258 11.43 -10.97 -16.27
CA ARG A 258 11.76 -10.91 -17.70
C ARG A 258 10.51 -11.06 -18.57
N GLU A 259 9.56 -11.91 -18.18
CA GLU A 259 8.29 -12.08 -18.86
C GLU A 259 7.40 -10.84 -18.77
N LEU A 260 7.34 -10.19 -17.60
CA LEU A 260 6.68 -8.88 -17.45
C LEU A 260 7.24 -7.88 -18.45
N LEU A 261 8.58 -7.80 -18.60
CA LEU A 261 9.21 -6.90 -19.58
C LEU A 261 8.90 -7.29 -21.03
N ARG A 262 8.84 -8.59 -21.34
CA ARG A 262 8.47 -9.10 -22.67
C ARG A 262 7.00 -8.85 -23.00
N ALA A 263 6.13 -8.79 -21.99
CA ALA A 263 4.73 -8.42 -22.13
C ALA A 263 4.54 -6.90 -22.33
N GLU A 264 5.63 -6.13 -22.46
CA GLU A 264 5.64 -4.66 -22.61
C GLU A 264 4.93 -3.91 -21.47
N MET A 265 4.77 -4.57 -20.31
CA MET A 265 4.23 -3.96 -19.11
C MET A 265 5.33 -3.22 -18.37
N ARG A 266 4.99 -2.05 -17.79
CA ARG A 266 5.95 -1.28 -17.01
C ARG A 266 6.07 -1.87 -15.61
N PRO A 267 7.28 -2.21 -15.13
CA PRO A 267 7.46 -2.63 -13.74
C PRO A 267 6.98 -1.53 -12.79
N ASN A 268 6.17 -1.91 -11.81
CA ASN A 268 5.83 -1.04 -10.68
C ASN A 268 6.87 -1.17 -9.55
N GLU A 269 6.79 -0.29 -8.56
CA GLU A 269 7.67 -0.27 -7.38
C GLU A 269 7.75 -1.63 -6.67
N VAL A 270 6.61 -2.32 -6.52
CA VAL A 270 6.52 -3.63 -5.84
C VAL A 270 7.28 -4.71 -6.62
N SER A 271 7.14 -4.74 -7.95
CA SER A 271 7.84 -5.70 -8.81
C SER A 271 9.36 -5.48 -8.81
N LEU A 272 9.80 -4.21 -8.83
CA LEU A 272 11.22 -3.83 -8.79
C LEU A 272 11.86 -4.16 -7.44
N THR A 273 11.22 -3.76 -6.34
CA THR A 273 11.71 -4.08 -4.98
C THR A 273 11.68 -5.59 -4.73
N GLY A 274 10.66 -6.30 -5.22
CA GLY A 274 10.55 -7.76 -5.18
C GLY A 274 11.71 -8.47 -5.90
N VAL A 275 12.00 -8.10 -7.15
CA VAL A 275 13.09 -8.75 -7.91
C VAL A 275 14.47 -8.36 -7.36
N LEU A 276 14.65 -7.14 -6.84
CA LEU A 276 15.87 -6.73 -6.16
C LEU A 276 16.07 -7.48 -4.84
N SER A 277 15.00 -7.72 -4.08
CA SER A 277 15.02 -8.57 -2.89
C SER A 277 15.41 -10.02 -3.24
N ALA A 278 14.91 -10.56 -4.34
CA ALA A 278 15.34 -11.87 -4.83
C ALA A 278 16.85 -11.89 -5.16
N CYS A 279 17.39 -10.83 -5.77
CA CYS A 279 18.83 -10.70 -6.02
C CYS A 279 19.62 -10.64 -4.71
N SER A 280 19.16 -9.83 -3.76
CA SER A 280 19.74 -9.68 -2.43
C SER A 280 19.83 -11.01 -1.68
N GLN A 281 18.72 -11.76 -1.63
CA GLN A 281 18.60 -13.02 -0.92
C GLN A 281 19.39 -14.16 -1.56
N SER A 282 19.43 -14.24 -2.89
CA SER A 282 20.17 -15.25 -3.63
C SER A 282 21.66 -14.93 -3.82
N GLY A 283 22.04 -13.65 -3.71
CA GLY A 283 23.39 -13.18 -4.06
C GLY A 283 23.62 -13.03 -5.56
N ALA A 284 22.56 -12.85 -6.36
CA ALA A 284 22.64 -12.69 -7.82
C ALA A 284 23.16 -11.30 -8.22
N PHE A 285 24.46 -11.10 -8.07
CA PHE A 285 25.13 -9.81 -8.25
C PHE A 285 25.07 -9.30 -9.69
N GLU A 286 25.35 -10.16 -10.68
CA GLU A 286 25.38 -9.72 -12.08
C GLU A 286 23.99 -9.40 -12.64
N PHE A 287 22.97 -10.16 -12.20
CA PHE A 287 21.59 -9.83 -12.51
C PHE A 287 21.16 -8.52 -11.80
N GLY A 288 21.50 -8.35 -10.52
CA GLY A 288 21.26 -7.12 -9.77
C GLY A 288 21.88 -5.88 -10.40
N LYS A 289 23.12 -5.96 -10.91
CA LYS A 289 23.75 -4.87 -11.68
C LYS A 289 23.00 -4.55 -12.98
N THR A 290 22.56 -5.58 -13.69
CA THR A 290 21.76 -5.40 -14.92
C THR A 290 20.45 -4.68 -14.60
N LEU A 291 19.80 -5.05 -13.50
CA LEU A 291 18.58 -4.40 -13.01
C LEU A 291 18.81 -2.95 -12.59
N HIS A 292 19.91 -2.65 -11.89
CA HIS A 292 20.24 -1.27 -11.53
C HIS A 292 20.41 -0.39 -12.78
N GLY A 293 21.15 -0.87 -13.78
CA GLY A 293 21.27 -0.15 -15.06
C GLY A 293 19.92 0.02 -15.79
N PHE A 294 18.98 -0.91 -15.63
CA PHE A 294 17.60 -0.76 -16.10
C PHE A 294 16.83 0.30 -15.30
N VAL A 295 16.92 0.29 -13.96
CA VAL A 295 16.29 1.28 -13.07
C VAL A 295 16.71 2.69 -13.47
N ASP A 296 18.00 2.92 -13.72
CA ASP A 296 18.51 4.22 -14.16
C ASP A 296 17.99 4.60 -15.55
N LYS A 297 18.09 3.71 -16.53
CA LYS A 297 17.65 3.98 -17.91
C LYS A 297 16.15 4.20 -18.03
N ALA A 298 15.36 3.53 -17.20
CA ALA A 298 13.91 3.64 -17.18
C ALA A 298 13.41 4.82 -16.32
N GLY A 299 14.31 5.52 -15.61
CA GLY A 299 13.97 6.69 -14.79
C GLY A 299 13.28 6.34 -13.47
N TYR A 300 13.65 5.23 -12.83
CA TYR A 300 13.11 4.82 -11.52
C TYR A 300 14.00 5.21 -10.33
N SER A 301 15.16 5.83 -10.56
CA SER A 301 16.14 6.17 -9.52
C SER A 301 15.68 7.28 -8.55
N TRP A 302 14.57 7.96 -8.83
CA TRP A 302 13.93 8.90 -7.90
C TRP A 302 13.11 8.19 -6.81
N ILE A 303 12.77 6.91 -7.01
CA ILE A 303 11.93 6.15 -6.07
C ILE A 303 12.80 5.67 -4.89
N VAL A 304 12.56 6.25 -3.71
CA VAL A 304 13.33 5.97 -2.48
C VAL A 304 13.35 4.49 -2.10
N SER A 305 12.23 3.78 -2.22
CA SER A 305 12.14 2.35 -1.89
C SER A 305 12.94 1.45 -2.85
N VAL A 306 13.01 1.80 -4.14
CA VAL A 306 13.84 1.11 -5.13
C VAL A 306 15.32 1.31 -4.80
N ASN A 307 15.72 2.53 -4.42
CA ASN A 307 17.09 2.80 -3.95
C ASN A 307 17.41 2.03 -2.67
N ASN A 308 16.49 1.93 -1.71
CA ASN A 308 16.67 1.12 -0.50
C ASN A 308 16.87 -0.36 -0.84
N ALA A 309 16.08 -0.90 -1.79
CA ALA A 309 16.25 -2.26 -2.27
C ALA A 309 17.57 -2.47 -3.02
N LEU A 310 18.07 -1.46 -3.75
CA LEU A 310 19.40 -1.48 -4.38
C LEU A 310 20.53 -1.48 -3.33
N ILE A 311 20.41 -0.66 -2.28
CA ILE A 311 21.37 -0.63 -1.16
C ILE A 311 21.44 -2.01 -0.48
N ASP A 312 20.29 -2.61 -0.14
CA ASP A 312 20.26 -3.95 0.45
C ASP A 312 20.82 -5.00 -0.52
N MET A 313 20.44 -4.95 -1.81
CA MET A 313 20.94 -5.86 -2.84
C MET A 313 22.46 -5.82 -2.95
N TYR A 314 23.06 -4.63 -3.12
CA TYR A 314 24.51 -4.50 -3.21
C TYR A 314 25.21 -4.92 -1.92
N SER A 315 24.66 -4.55 -0.76
CA SER A 315 25.20 -4.94 0.54
C SER A 315 25.21 -6.47 0.72
N ARG A 316 24.11 -7.16 0.38
CA ARG A 316 23.97 -8.62 0.51
C ARG A 316 24.58 -9.43 -0.64
N CYS A 317 24.94 -8.78 -1.75
CA CYS A 317 25.80 -9.35 -2.79
C CYS A 317 27.30 -9.13 -2.54
N GLY A 318 27.65 -8.42 -1.46
CA GLY A 318 29.03 -8.23 -1.02
C GLY A 318 29.75 -7.04 -1.65
N ASN A 319 29.02 -6.05 -2.17
CA ASN A 319 29.59 -4.82 -2.73
C ASN A 319 29.06 -3.59 -1.97
N VAL A 320 29.55 -3.42 -0.74
CA VAL A 320 29.23 -2.26 0.11
C VAL A 320 29.62 -0.92 -0.55
N PRO A 321 30.76 -0.79 -1.26
CA PRO A 321 31.09 0.47 -1.94
C PRO A 321 29.99 0.93 -2.93
N MET A 322 29.43 0.01 -3.70
CA MET A 322 28.33 0.36 -4.61
C MET A 322 27.03 0.70 -3.86
N ALA A 323 26.74 0.01 -2.75
CA ALA A 323 25.62 0.36 -1.88
C ALA A 323 25.75 1.79 -1.33
N ARG A 324 26.97 2.18 -0.93
CA ARG A 324 27.30 3.55 -0.51
C ARG A 324 27.08 4.57 -1.63
N LEU A 325 27.52 4.29 -2.85
CA LEU A 325 27.29 5.18 -3.99
C LEU A 325 25.80 5.39 -4.28
N VAL A 326 24.99 4.33 -4.21
CA VAL A 326 23.53 4.46 -4.36
C VAL A 326 22.95 5.35 -3.25
N PHE A 327 23.34 5.11 -1.99
CA PHE A 327 22.87 5.90 -0.85
C PHE A 327 23.25 7.39 -0.95
N GLU A 328 24.49 7.68 -1.35
CA GLU A 328 25.00 9.04 -1.51
C GLU A 328 24.35 9.75 -2.71
N GLY A 329 24.06 9.01 -3.79
CA GLY A 329 23.43 9.53 -5.02
C GLY A 329 21.92 9.76 -4.96
N MET A 330 21.25 9.44 -3.85
CA MET A 330 19.80 9.68 -3.70
C MET A 330 19.50 11.19 -3.72
N GLN A 331 18.67 11.63 -4.69
CA GLN A 331 18.28 13.04 -4.84
C GLN A 331 17.18 13.47 -3.86
N GLU A 332 16.26 12.55 -3.54
CA GLU A 332 15.18 12.76 -2.59
C GLU A 332 15.66 12.65 -1.14
N LYS A 333 14.89 13.23 -0.20
CA LYS A 333 15.23 13.15 1.23
C LYS A 333 15.28 11.68 1.67
N ARG A 334 16.45 11.25 2.13
CA ARG A 334 16.68 9.89 2.65
C ARG A 334 15.72 9.58 3.79
N SER A 335 15.00 8.46 3.67
CA SER A 335 14.08 8.01 4.71
C SER A 335 14.85 7.25 5.80
N ILE A 336 14.21 7.03 6.95
CA ILE A 336 14.79 6.17 8.01
C ILE A 336 15.21 4.81 7.46
N VAL A 337 14.42 4.23 6.55
CA VAL A 337 14.71 2.95 5.88
C VAL A 337 16.00 3.03 5.04
N SER A 338 16.31 4.16 4.41
CA SER A 338 17.55 4.34 3.65
C SER A 338 18.77 4.26 4.57
N TRP A 339 18.72 4.95 5.71
CA TRP A 339 19.79 4.93 6.72
C TRP A 339 19.95 3.56 7.36
N THR A 340 18.85 2.92 7.77
CA THR A 340 18.93 1.59 8.38
C THR A 340 19.42 0.53 7.40
N SER A 341 19.07 0.62 6.12
CA SER A 341 19.55 -0.31 5.08
C SER A 341 21.07 -0.25 4.91
N ILE A 342 21.68 0.93 4.84
CA ILE A 342 23.14 1.06 4.70
C ILE A 342 23.88 0.70 5.99
N ILE A 343 23.34 1.05 7.17
CA ILE A 343 23.89 0.68 8.48
C ILE A 343 23.87 -0.85 8.65
N ALA A 344 22.76 -1.50 8.31
CA ALA A 344 22.65 -2.96 8.35
C ALA A 344 23.61 -3.63 7.36
N GLY A 345 23.78 -3.06 6.17
CA GLY A 345 24.79 -3.48 5.20
C GLY A 345 26.20 -3.46 5.81
N LEU A 346 26.63 -2.33 6.37
CA LEU A 346 27.92 -2.20 7.04
C LEU A 346 28.09 -3.18 8.21
N ALA A 347 27.03 -3.41 8.99
CA ALA A 347 27.03 -4.36 10.09
C ALA A 347 27.35 -5.79 9.63
N MET A 348 26.73 -6.26 8.54
CA MET A 348 26.95 -7.61 7.98
C MET A 348 28.39 -7.83 7.49
N HIS A 349 29.09 -6.76 7.15
CA HIS A 349 30.48 -6.77 6.71
C HIS A 349 31.48 -6.49 7.84
N GLY A 350 31.00 -6.21 9.07
CA GLY A 350 31.85 -5.93 10.22
C GLY A 350 32.38 -4.50 10.29
N HIS A 351 31.85 -3.57 9.49
CA HIS A 351 32.24 -2.15 9.47
C HIS A 351 31.53 -1.35 10.58
N GLY A 352 31.70 -1.77 11.84
CA GLY A 352 30.95 -1.22 12.98
C GLY A 352 31.16 0.28 13.23
N GLU A 353 32.40 0.77 13.12
CA GLU A 353 32.70 2.19 13.32
C GLU A 353 32.04 3.08 12.27
N GLU A 354 32.01 2.63 11.02
CA GLU A 354 31.39 3.34 9.90
C GLU A 354 29.86 3.35 10.03
N ALA A 355 29.29 2.25 10.53
CA ALA A 355 27.87 2.16 10.86
C ALA A 355 27.48 3.16 11.97
N ILE A 356 28.32 3.32 13.00
CA ILE A 356 28.14 4.33 14.05
C ILE A 356 28.21 5.75 13.48
N ARG A 357 29.17 6.03 12.58
CA ARG A 357 29.27 7.34 11.92
C ARG A 357 27.99 7.68 11.14
N LEU A 358 27.50 6.76 10.31
CA LEU A 358 26.25 6.99 9.56
C LEU A 358 25.03 7.11 10.46
N PHE A 359 24.98 6.40 11.59
CA PHE A 359 23.90 6.56 12.56
C PHE A 359 23.90 7.97 13.18
N ASN A 360 25.06 8.51 13.52
CA ASN A 360 25.14 9.88 14.02
C ASN A 360 24.76 10.90 12.93
N GLU A 361 25.22 10.72 11.69
CA GLU A 361 24.82 11.56 10.55
C GLU A 361 23.31 11.54 10.29
N MET A 362 22.66 10.38 10.47
CA MET A 362 21.19 10.25 10.42
C MET A 362 20.52 11.16 11.45
N THR A 363 21.03 11.17 12.69
CA THR A 363 20.48 12.01 13.76
C THR A 363 20.74 13.50 13.52
N GLU A 364 21.93 13.86 13.03
CA GLU A 364 22.29 15.23 12.67
C GLU A 364 21.45 15.76 11.50
N SER A 365 21.03 14.87 10.59
CA SER A 365 20.10 15.17 9.49
C SER A 365 18.64 15.33 9.94
N GLY A 366 18.35 15.26 11.24
CA GLY A 366 17.02 15.42 11.83
C GLY A 366 16.09 14.23 11.64
N VAL A 367 16.63 13.04 11.33
CA VAL A 367 15.86 11.78 11.26
C VAL A 367 15.91 11.12 12.64
N THR A 368 14.75 10.89 13.24
CA THR A 368 14.63 10.23 14.55
C THR A 368 14.85 8.72 14.39
N PRO A 369 15.85 8.12 15.07
CA PRO A 369 16.04 6.68 15.07
C PRO A 369 14.83 5.92 15.63
N ASP A 370 14.54 4.76 15.06
CA ASP A 370 13.50 3.83 15.51
C ASP A 370 14.12 2.53 16.06
N GLU A 371 13.26 1.58 16.45
CA GLU A 371 13.66 0.25 16.91
C GLU A 371 14.58 -0.47 15.91
N ILE A 372 14.25 -0.42 14.61
CA ILE A 372 15.02 -1.09 13.55
C ILE A 372 16.41 -0.47 13.40
N SER A 373 16.52 0.85 13.57
CA SER A 373 17.78 1.59 13.54
C SER A 373 18.72 1.14 14.65
N PHE A 374 18.19 0.97 15.87
CA PHE A 374 18.97 0.48 17.01
C PHE A 374 19.36 -0.98 16.87
N ILE A 375 18.48 -1.85 16.35
CA ILE A 375 18.85 -3.24 16.02
C ILE A 375 20.05 -3.25 15.06
N SER A 376 19.99 -2.48 13.99
CA SER A 376 21.05 -2.43 12.97
C SER A 376 22.38 -1.93 13.55
N LEU A 377 22.33 -0.90 14.40
CA LEU A 377 23.50 -0.34 15.08
C LEU A 377 24.13 -1.30 16.10
N LEU A 378 23.31 -1.91 16.97
CA LEU A 378 23.78 -2.86 17.98
C LEU A 378 24.32 -4.13 17.31
N TYR A 379 23.73 -4.55 16.20
CA TYR A 379 24.24 -5.64 15.38
C TYR A 379 25.62 -5.31 14.80
N ALA A 380 25.83 -4.07 14.34
CA ALA A 380 27.14 -3.60 13.89
C ALA A 380 28.18 -3.65 15.01
N CYS A 381 27.80 -3.21 16.22
CA CYS A 381 28.64 -3.30 17.41
C CYS A 381 28.99 -4.74 17.76
N SER A 382 28.02 -5.67 17.68
CA SER A 382 28.22 -7.10 17.93
C SER A 382 29.26 -7.72 16.99
N HIS A 383 29.16 -7.45 15.68
CA HIS A 383 30.10 -7.99 14.70
C HIS A 383 31.49 -7.36 14.77
N ALA A 384 31.58 -6.09 15.16
CA ALA A 384 32.85 -5.39 15.34
C ALA A 384 33.48 -5.57 16.74
N GLY A 385 32.76 -6.17 17.70
CA GLY A 385 33.23 -6.33 19.08
C GLY A 385 33.27 -5.03 19.90
N LEU A 386 32.48 -4.03 19.51
CA LEU A 386 32.45 -2.69 20.13
C LEU A 386 31.54 -2.68 21.37
N ILE A 387 32.02 -3.28 22.47
CA ILE A 387 31.22 -3.50 23.67
C ILE A 387 30.79 -2.18 24.34
N LYS A 388 31.71 -1.22 24.45
CA LYS A 388 31.44 0.04 25.18
C LYS A 388 30.42 0.88 24.43
N GLU A 389 30.58 0.99 23.13
CA GLU A 389 29.71 1.71 22.21
C GLU A 389 28.32 1.05 22.19
N GLY A 390 28.25 -0.28 22.11
CA GLY A 390 26.99 -1.03 22.17
C GLY A 390 26.22 -0.79 23.48
N GLU A 391 26.91 -0.79 24.63
CA GLU A 391 26.31 -0.48 25.94
C GLU A 391 25.81 0.97 26.05
N ASP A 392 26.57 1.93 25.51
CA ASP A 392 26.21 3.34 25.48
C ASP A 392 24.96 3.58 24.62
N TYR A 393 24.93 3.06 23.38
CA TYR A 393 23.77 3.21 22.50
C TYR A 393 22.53 2.47 23.01
N PHE A 394 22.69 1.29 23.60
CA PHE A 394 21.57 0.58 24.26
C PHE A 394 20.97 1.41 25.39
N SER A 395 21.79 2.14 26.14
CA SER A 395 21.33 3.04 27.21
C SER A 395 20.68 4.31 26.65
N LYS A 396 21.27 4.90 25.60
CA LYS A 396 20.75 6.11 24.92
C LYS A 396 19.40 5.86 24.26
N MET A 397 19.17 4.66 23.73
CA MET A 397 17.90 4.25 23.11
C MET A 397 16.69 4.64 23.98
N LYS A 398 16.70 4.27 25.26
CA LYS A 398 15.64 4.62 26.21
C LYS A 398 15.75 6.04 26.74
N ARG A 399 16.95 6.48 27.12
CA ARG A 399 17.16 7.76 27.85
C ARG A 399 17.03 9.00 26.98
N VAL A 400 17.48 8.93 25.73
CA VAL A 400 17.60 10.06 24.81
C VAL A 400 16.55 9.97 23.71
N TYR A 401 16.34 8.78 23.15
CA TYR A 401 15.45 8.59 22.00
C TYR A 401 14.06 8.07 22.37
N HIS A 402 13.84 7.76 23.65
CA HIS A 402 12.55 7.27 24.18
C HIS A 402 12.02 6.02 23.46
N VAL A 403 12.92 5.19 22.93
CA VAL A 403 12.57 3.90 22.33
C VAL A 403 12.75 2.81 23.38
N GLU A 404 11.70 2.03 23.65
CA GLU A 404 11.78 0.94 24.62
C GLU A 404 12.47 -0.29 24.00
N PRO A 405 13.43 -0.93 24.70
CA PRO A 405 14.11 -2.11 24.16
C PRO A 405 13.16 -3.30 23.95
N ALA A 406 12.96 -3.68 22.69
CA ALA A 406 12.33 -4.94 22.30
C ALA A 406 13.29 -6.15 22.43
N ILE A 407 12.76 -7.37 22.30
CA ILE A 407 13.49 -8.63 22.49
C ILE A 407 14.71 -8.77 21.57
N GLU A 408 14.63 -8.21 20.37
CA GLU A 408 15.69 -8.18 19.36
C GLU A 408 16.90 -7.38 19.81
N HIS A 409 16.68 -6.26 20.52
CA HIS A 409 17.76 -5.43 21.07
C HIS A 409 18.53 -6.18 22.15
N TYR A 410 17.83 -6.87 23.06
CA TYR A 410 18.45 -7.75 24.04
C TYR A 410 19.22 -8.90 23.37
N GLY A 411 18.65 -9.49 22.31
CA GLY A 411 19.32 -10.48 21.49
C GLY A 411 20.66 -9.98 20.91
N CYS A 412 20.69 -8.74 20.39
CA CYS A 412 21.92 -8.11 19.89
C CYS A 412 22.97 -7.90 20.99
N MET A 413 22.56 -7.49 22.20
CA MET A 413 23.46 -7.34 23.34
C MET A 413 24.02 -8.68 23.82
N VAL A 414 23.20 -9.74 23.83
CA VAL A 414 23.65 -11.09 24.15
C VAL A 414 24.62 -11.62 23.09
N ASP A 415 24.37 -11.37 21.80
CA ASP A 415 25.30 -11.71 20.71
C ASP A 415 26.64 -10.96 20.89
N LEU A 416 26.60 -9.67 21.21
CA LEU A 416 27.78 -8.82 21.45
C LEU A 416 28.64 -9.36 22.61
N TYR A 417 28.03 -9.65 23.76
CA TYR A 417 28.74 -10.24 24.90
C TYR A 417 29.23 -11.66 24.61
N GLY A 418 28.38 -12.46 23.95
CA GLY A 418 28.67 -13.84 23.59
C GLY A 418 29.90 -13.96 22.71
N ARG A 419 29.97 -13.18 21.62
CA ARG A 419 31.12 -13.14 20.68
C ARG A 419 32.39 -12.59 21.30
N SER A 420 32.23 -11.68 22.25
CA SER A 420 33.36 -11.12 22.99
C SER A 420 33.88 -12.05 24.10
N GLY A 421 33.38 -13.29 24.18
CA GLY A 421 33.76 -14.27 25.20
C GLY A 421 33.23 -13.96 26.61
N LYS A 422 32.41 -12.91 26.78
CA LYS A 422 31.86 -12.49 28.09
C LYS A 422 30.58 -13.28 28.43
N LEU A 423 30.67 -14.61 28.40
CA LEU A 423 29.52 -15.51 28.50
C LEU A 423 28.72 -15.33 29.81
N GLN A 424 29.41 -15.20 30.95
CA GLN A 424 28.72 -15.00 32.24
C GLN A 424 27.99 -13.65 32.29
N LYS A 425 28.58 -12.60 31.69
CA LYS A 425 27.92 -11.29 31.58
C LYS A 425 26.65 -11.40 30.74
N ALA A 426 26.71 -12.14 29.63
CA ALA A 426 25.55 -12.41 28.79
C ALA A 426 24.44 -13.16 29.55
N TYR A 427 24.78 -14.21 30.30
CA TYR A 427 23.83 -14.95 31.12
C TYR A 427 23.15 -14.05 32.17
N ASN A 428 23.93 -13.29 32.94
CA ASN A 428 23.42 -12.39 33.95
C ASN A 428 22.52 -11.31 33.33
N PHE A 429 22.88 -10.80 32.14
CA PHE A 429 22.08 -9.84 31.40
C PHE A 429 20.71 -10.41 31.00
N ILE A 430 20.65 -11.68 30.54
CA ILE A 430 19.38 -12.35 30.23
C ILE A 430 18.49 -12.46 31.47
N CYS A 431 19.06 -12.84 32.61
CA CYS A 431 18.32 -12.98 33.86
C CYS A 431 17.76 -11.64 34.40
N GLN A 432 18.35 -10.51 34.01
CA GLN A 432 17.95 -9.17 34.44
C GLN A 432 16.99 -8.47 33.47
N MET A 433 16.60 -9.13 32.37
CA MET A 433 15.68 -8.55 31.40
C MET A 433 14.32 -8.23 32.03
N PRO A 434 13.73 -7.06 31.75
CA PRO A 434 12.39 -6.69 32.24
C PRO A 434 11.27 -7.43 31.50
N ILE A 435 11.60 -8.04 30.36
CA ILE A 435 10.68 -8.84 29.54
C ILE A 435 11.09 -10.32 29.57
N PRO A 436 10.13 -11.26 29.52
CA PRO A 436 10.44 -12.69 29.51
C PRO A 436 11.39 -13.07 28.37
N PRO A 437 12.55 -13.70 28.66
CA PRO A 437 13.49 -14.12 27.63
C PRO A 437 12.88 -15.19 26.71
N THR A 438 13.02 -15.01 25.40
CA THR A 438 12.55 -15.98 24.41
C THR A 438 13.64 -17.03 24.11
N ALA A 439 13.24 -18.14 23.47
CA ALA A 439 14.17 -19.19 23.07
C ALA A 439 15.29 -18.67 22.15
N ILE A 440 15.04 -17.62 21.35
CA ILE A 440 16.04 -17.03 20.44
C ILE A 440 17.23 -16.42 21.21
N VAL A 441 16.96 -15.72 22.32
CA VAL A 441 18.00 -15.08 23.14
C VAL A 441 18.87 -16.15 23.81
N TRP A 442 18.24 -17.18 24.38
CA TRP A 442 18.95 -18.33 24.96
C TRP A 442 19.77 -19.10 23.92
N ARG A 443 19.25 -19.29 22.70
CA ARG A 443 19.98 -19.90 21.58
C ARG A 443 21.20 -19.11 21.17
N THR A 444 21.11 -17.79 21.18
CA THR A 444 22.23 -16.90 20.86
C THR A 444 23.37 -17.13 21.87
N LEU A 445 23.04 -17.24 23.16
CA LEU A 445 24.01 -17.60 24.19
C LEU A 445 24.55 -19.03 24.02
N LEU A 446 23.69 -20.01 23.71
CA LEU A 446 24.13 -21.40 23.46
C LEU A 446 25.12 -21.49 22.28
N GLY A 447 24.88 -20.72 21.22
CA GLY A 447 25.81 -20.61 20.09
C GLY A 447 27.16 -20.01 20.49
N ALA A 448 27.17 -19.03 21.38
CA ALA A 448 28.40 -18.47 21.96
C ALA A 448 29.13 -19.51 22.85
N CYS A 449 28.40 -20.23 23.71
CA CYS A 449 28.96 -21.32 24.51
C CYS A 449 29.59 -22.42 23.64
N SER A 450 28.95 -22.79 22.52
CA SER A 450 29.51 -23.72 21.54
C SER A 450 30.78 -23.20 20.89
N SER A 451 30.83 -21.91 20.56
CA SER A 451 32.00 -21.29 19.93
C SER A 451 33.20 -21.17 20.88
N HIS A 452 32.94 -20.95 22.17
CA HIS A 452 33.96 -20.77 23.22
C HIS A 452 34.20 -22.03 24.07
N GLY A 453 33.49 -23.14 23.83
CA GLY A 453 33.68 -24.41 24.53
C GLY A 453 33.23 -24.44 26.01
N ASN A 454 32.31 -23.55 26.42
CA ASN A 454 31.85 -23.51 27.82
C ASN A 454 30.68 -24.47 28.06
N ILE A 455 30.98 -25.63 28.65
CA ILE A 455 30.02 -26.73 28.85
C ILE A 455 29.03 -26.42 29.98
N GLU A 456 29.51 -25.92 31.11
CA GLU A 456 28.69 -25.68 32.31
C GLU A 456 27.55 -24.71 31.99
N LEU A 457 27.86 -23.61 31.31
CA LEU A 457 26.84 -22.64 30.94
C LEU A 457 25.92 -23.18 29.83
N ALA A 458 26.44 -23.98 28.89
CA ALA A 458 25.61 -24.61 27.87
C ALA A 458 24.55 -25.55 28.47
N GLU A 459 24.88 -26.29 29.53
CA GLU A 459 23.94 -27.16 30.24
C GLU A 459 22.86 -26.38 31.00
N GLN A 460 23.21 -25.24 31.61
CA GLN A 460 22.23 -24.34 32.22
C GLN A 460 21.28 -23.75 31.18
N VAL A 461 21.81 -23.29 30.04
CA VAL A 461 21.00 -22.75 28.94
C VAL A 461 20.09 -23.83 28.34
N LYS A 462 20.56 -25.07 28.24
CA LYS A 462 19.76 -26.21 27.79
C LYS A 462 18.53 -26.44 28.66
N GLN A 463 18.67 -26.38 29.99
CA GLN A 463 17.52 -26.53 30.89
C GLN A 463 16.44 -25.47 30.61
N ARG A 464 16.85 -24.21 30.39
CA ARG A 464 15.93 -23.13 30.01
C ARG A 464 15.30 -23.33 28.64
N LEU A 465 16.06 -23.80 27.65
CA LEU A 465 15.52 -24.09 26.31
C LEU A 465 14.52 -25.25 26.32
N ASN A 466 14.74 -26.27 27.15
CA ASN A 466 13.79 -27.38 27.30
C ASN A 466 12.44 -26.92 27.88
N GLU A 467 12.43 -25.90 28.75
CA GLU A 467 11.19 -25.30 29.28
C GLU A 467 10.41 -24.52 28.20
N LEU A 468 11.12 -23.92 27.24
CA LEU A 468 10.54 -23.00 26.24
C LEU A 468 10.21 -23.66 24.90
N ASP A 469 11.09 -24.55 24.41
CA ASP A 469 10.97 -25.20 23.09
C ASP A 469 11.71 -26.56 23.09
N PRO A 470 11.10 -27.61 23.67
CA PRO A 470 11.77 -28.90 23.92
C PRO A 470 12.12 -29.72 22.67
N ASN A 471 11.59 -29.39 21.48
CA ASN A 471 11.73 -30.21 20.28
C ASN A 471 12.52 -29.52 19.14
N ASN A 472 13.31 -28.50 19.45
CA ASN A 472 14.04 -27.75 18.43
C ASN A 472 15.30 -28.50 17.96
N SER A 473 15.42 -28.71 16.63
CA SER A 473 16.57 -29.40 16.04
C SER A 473 17.89 -28.61 16.16
N GLY A 474 17.82 -27.27 16.15
CA GLY A 474 19.00 -26.41 16.22
C GLY A 474 19.70 -26.49 17.57
N ASP A 475 18.92 -26.55 18.65
CA ASP A 475 19.42 -26.53 20.03
C ASP A 475 20.18 -27.81 20.36
N LEU A 476 19.61 -28.94 19.92
CA LEU A 476 20.23 -30.26 20.03
C LEU A 476 21.52 -30.35 19.21
N VAL A 477 21.56 -29.76 18.01
CA VAL A 477 22.78 -29.72 17.18
C VAL A 477 23.86 -28.85 17.83
N LEU A 478 23.53 -27.66 18.32
CA LEU A 478 24.48 -26.78 19.01
C LEU A 478 25.04 -27.45 20.27
N LEU A 479 24.19 -28.10 21.05
CA LEU A 479 24.61 -28.83 22.25
C LEU A 479 25.48 -30.05 21.91
N SER A 480 25.13 -30.80 20.86
CA SER A 480 25.97 -31.88 20.34
C SER A 480 27.36 -31.37 19.94
N ASN A 481 27.46 -30.16 19.37
CA ASN A 481 28.75 -29.57 19.02
C ASN A 481 29.55 -29.15 20.26
N VAL A 482 28.91 -28.63 21.31
CA VAL A 482 29.55 -28.34 22.59
C VAL A 482 30.16 -29.61 23.19
N TYR A 483 29.38 -30.70 23.25
CA TYR A 483 29.86 -31.98 23.80
C TYR A 483 30.95 -32.63 22.94
N ALA A 484 30.87 -32.53 21.61
CA ALA A 484 31.93 -33.01 20.72
C ALA A 484 33.25 -32.25 20.96
N THR A 485 33.18 -30.91 21.07
CA THR A 485 34.36 -30.06 21.37
C THR A 485 34.99 -30.41 22.72
N ALA A 486 34.17 -30.84 23.67
CA ALA A 486 34.58 -31.28 25.00
C ALA A 486 35.02 -32.75 25.09
N GLY A 487 34.97 -33.51 23.99
CA GLY A 487 35.27 -34.95 23.98
C GLY A 487 34.22 -35.84 24.67
N LYS A 488 33.03 -35.32 25.00
CA LYS A 488 31.94 -36.06 25.66
C LYS A 488 31.09 -36.85 24.66
N TRP A 489 31.68 -37.87 24.03
CA TRP A 489 31.05 -38.61 22.91
C TRP A 489 29.80 -39.41 23.28
N LYS A 490 29.69 -39.89 24.53
CA LYS A 490 28.49 -40.59 25.03
C LYS A 490 27.26 -39.68 25.01
N ASP A 491 27.44 -38.42 25.38
CA ASP A 491 26.36 -37.42 25.40
C ASP A 491 25.97 -37.00 23.97
N VAL A 492 26.94 -36.92 23.05
CA VAL A 492 26.69 -36.72 21.61
C VAL A 492 25.81 -37.83 21.04
N ALA A 493 26.14 -39.09 21.32
CA ALA A 493 25.36 -40.25 20.88
C ALA A 493 23.94 -40.23 21.46
N SER A 494 23.81 -39.87 22.74
CA SER A 494 22.51 -39.71 23.42
C SER A 494 21.62 -38.67 22.75
N ILE A 495 22.16 -37.49 22.43
CA ILE A 495 21.42 -36.44 21.71
C ILE A 495 20.95 -36.94 20.34
N ARG A 496 21.83 -37.56 19.55
CA ARG A 496 21.48 -38.05 18.21
C ARG A 496 20.40 -39.15 18.27
N LYS A 497 20.50 -40.06 19.25
CA LYS A 497 19.47 -41.09 19.48
C LYS A 497 18.12 -40.45 19.83
N SER A 498 18.12 -39.44 20.70
CA SER A 498 16.91 -38.69 21.04
C SER A 498 16.31 -37.97 19.82
N MET A 499 17.12 -37.38 18.95
CA MET A 499 16.65 -36.75 17.71
C MET A 499 15.95 -37.74 16.77
N ILE A 500 16.48 -38.97 16.65
CA ILE A 500 15.87 -40.04 15.84
C ILE A 500 14.53 -40.48 16.44
N VAL A 501 14.49 -40.74 17.75
CA VAL A 501 13.28 -41.20 18.46
C VAL A 501 12.17 -40.16 18.36
N GLN A 502 12.49 -38.88 18.53
CA GLN A 502 11.54 -37.77 18.45
C GLN A 502 11.23 -37.34 17.01
N ARG A 503 11.80 -38.02 16.00
CA ARG A 503 11.67 -37.69 14.56
C ARG A 503 11.98 -36.23 14.23
N ILE A 504 12.92 -35.63 14.97
CA ILE A 504 13.34 -34.25 14.79
C ILE A 504 14.20 -34.17 13.53
N LYS A 505 13.70 -33.50 12.48
CA LYS A 505 14.45 -33.29 11.23
C LYS A 505 15.43 -32.12 11.37
N LYS A 506 16.68 -32.34 10.97
CA LYS A 506 17.69 -31.30 10.84
C LYS A 506 17.30 -30.35 9.70
N ILE A 507 17.56 -29.04 9.87
CA ILE A 507 17.45 -28.07 8.78
C ILE A 507 18.43 -28.45 7.66
N THR A 508 17.91 -28.60 6.45
CA THR A 508 18.72 -28.93 5.28
C THR A 508 19.66 -27.77 4.92
N ALA A 509 20.96 -28.06 4.83
CA ALA A 509 21.97 -27.09 4.42
C ALA A 509 21.97 -26.93 2.90
N TRP A 510 21.96 -25.69 2.43
CA TRP A 510 22.13 -25.38 1.02
C TRP A 510 23.07 -24.19 0.80
N SER A 511 23.66 -24.16 -0.40
CA SER A 511 24.50 -23.07 -0.89
C SER A 511 24.11 -22.68 -2.31
N PHE A 512 23.99 -21.39 -2.56
CA PHE A 512 23.81 -20.80 -3.88
C PHE A 512 25.13 -20.26 -4.42
N VAL A 513 25.32 -20.37 -5.73
CA VAL A 513 26.41 -19.73 -6.47
C VAL A 513 25.90 -19.21 -7.81
N GLU A 514 26.35 -18.02 -8.20
CA GLU A 514 26.03 -17.43 -9.51
C GLU A 514 27.08 -17.84 -10.55
N VAL A 515 26.65 -18.51 -11.62
CA VAL A 515 27.51 -18.85 -12.76
C VAL A 515 26.77 -18.49 -14.04
N GLY A 516 27.37 -17.65 -14.89
CA GLY A 516 26.75 -17.24 -16.16
C GLY A 516 25.38 -16.55 -15.98
N LYS A 517 25.22 -15.70 -14.96
CA LYS A 517 23.96 -15.00 -14.60
C LYS A 517 22.80 -15.93 -14.23
N THR A 518 23.09 -17.18 -13.87
CA THR A 518 22.13 -18.18 -13.41
C THR A 518 22.51 -18.62 -12.01
N MET A 519 21.51 -18.71 -11.11
CA MET A 519 21.72 -19.17 -9.75
C MET A 519 21.62 -20.69 -9.69
N TYR A 520 22.66 -21.33 -9.15
CA TYR A 520 22.70 -22.78 -8.93
C TYR A 520 22.63 -23.07 -7.44
N LYS A 521 21.71 -23.96 -7.05
CA LYS A 521 21.51 -24.40 -5.67
C LYS A 521 22.14 -25.77 -5.47
N PHE A 522 22.97 -25.90 -4.46
CA PHE A 522 23.53 -27.17 -3.99
C PHE A 522 22.96 -27.49 -2.61
N THR A 523 22.41 -28.69 -2.44
CA THR A 523 21.81 -29.14 -1.18
C THR A 523 22.59 -30.34 -0.65
N ALA A 524 22.99 -30.29 0.62
CA ALA A 524 23.69 -31.41 1.24
C ALA A 524 22.74 -32.62 1.42
N GLY A 525 23.10 -33.77 0.83
CA GLY A 525 22.37 -35.03 0.99
C GLY A 525 21.28 -35.35 -0.04
N GLU A 526 21.08 -34.52 -1.08
CA GLU A 526 20.17 -34.87 -2.19
C GLU A 526 20.80 -35.86 -3.19
N LYS A 527 19.96 -36.61 -3.92
CA LYS A 527 20.42 -37.54 -4.98
C LYS A 527 21.08 -36.74 -6.12
N LYS A 528 22.27 -37.18 -6.54
CA LYS A 528 23.07 -36.58 -7.61
C LYS A 528 22.23 -36.34 -8.88
N LYS A 529 22.06 -35.08 -9.28
CA LYS A 529 21.62 -34.68 -10.63
C LYS A 529 22.85 -34.39 -11.49
N GLY A 530 22.69 -34.26 -12.81
CA GLY A 530 23.84 -34.09 -13.74
C GLY A 530 24.83 -32.98 -13.34
N ILE A 531 24.33 -31.85 -12.84
CA ILE A 531 25.15 -30.70 -12.38
C ILE A 531 25.92 -31.04 -11.10
N ASP A 532 25.35 -31.87 -10.22
CA ASP A 532 26.02 -32.32 -9.01
C ASP A 532 27.20 -33.22 -9.37
N ILE A 533 27.08 -34.07 -10.40
CA ILE A 533 28.17 -34.98 -10.81
C ILE A 533 29.42 -34.17 -11.18
N GLU A 534 29.27 -33.17 -12.05
CA GLU A 534 30.35 -32.25 -12.45
C GLU A 534 30.99 -31.56 -11.23
N ALA A 535 30.17 -31.04 -10.32
CA ALA A 535 30.65 -30.38 -9.10
C ALA A 535 31.44 -31.34 -8.19
N HIS A 536 31.00 -32.60 -8.06
CA HIS A 536 31.69 -33.61 -7.25
C HIS A 536 33.01 -34.04 -7.88
N GLU A 537 33.06 -34.22 -9.20
CA GLU A 537 34.31 -34.55 -9.92
C GLU A 537 35.33 -33.43 -9.77
N LYS A 538 34.92 -32.18 -9.98
CA LYS A 538 35.81 -31.03 -9.79
C LYS A 538 36.25 -30.88 -8.34
N LEU A 539 35.38 -31.19 -7.38
CA LEU A 539 35.73 -31.11 -5.96
C LEU A 539 36.82 -32.13 -5.58
N LYS A 540 36.79 -33.35 -6.17
CA LYS A 540 37.86 -34.34 -5.96
C LYS A 540 39.21 -33.82 -6.44
N GLU A 541 39.26 -33.22 -7.64
CA GLU A 541 40.47 -32.57 -8.18
C GLU A 541 40.97 -31.46 -7.24
N ILE A 542 40.06 -30.61 -6.76
CA ILE A 542 40.42 -29.52 -5.83
C ILE A 542 41.00 -30.09 -4.53
N ILE A 543 40.36 -31.07 -3.90
CA ILE A 543 40.82 -31.64 -2.64
C ILE A 543 42.20 -32.30 -2.80
N LEU A 544 42.43 -33.05 -3.87
CA LEU A 544 43.73 -33.64 -4.16
C LEU A 544 44.82 -32.57 -4.30
N ARG A 545 44.55 -31.54 -5.11
CA ARG A 545 45.51 -30.44 -5.30
C ARG A 545 45.79 -29.66 -4.01
N LEU A 546 44.77 -29.45 -3.16
CA LEU A 546 44.95 -28.78 -1.87
C LEU A 546 45.71 -29.64 -0.85
N ARG A 547 45.57 -30.97 -0.91
CA ARG A 547 46.39 -31.90 -0.11
C ARG A 547 47.87 -31.77 -0.50
N ASP A 548 48.15 -31.77 -1.79
CA ASP A 548 49.52 -31.75 -2.32
C ASP A 548 50.21 -30.37 -2.18
N GLU A 549 49.52 -29.27 -2.55
CA GLU A 549 50.12 -27.93 -2.63
C GLU A 549 49.97 -27.11 -1.34
N ALA A 550 49.03 -27.47 -0.46
CA ALA A 550 48.67 -26.63 0.69
C ALA A 550 48.45 -27.39 2.01
N GLY A 551 48.70 -28.71 2.03
CA GLY A 551 48.60 -29.55 3.24
C GLY A 551 47.19 -29.63 3.83
N TYR A 552 46.14 -29.56 2.99
CA TYR A 552 44.77 -29.63 3.47
C TYR A 552 44.43 -31.01 4.05
N ALA A 553 44.03 -31.05 5.33
CA ALA A 553 43.49 -32.23 5.99
C ALA A 553 42.03 -31.96 6.42
N PRO A 554 41.04 -32.79 6.05
CA PRO A 554 39.65 -32.59 6.47
C PRO A 554 39.51 -32.64 7.99
N GLU A 555 38.75 -31.70 8.58
CA GLU A 555 38.51 -31.70 10.03
C GLU A 555 37.43 -32.75 10.40
N VAL A 556 37.89 -33.95 10.75
CA VAL A 556 37.03 -35.12 11.03
C VAL A 556 36.43 -35.12 12.44
N ALA A 557 36.89 -34.22 13.32
CA ALA A 557 36.59 -34.18 14.76
C ALA A 557 35.11 -33.93 15.14
N SER A 558 34.22 -33.73 14.17
CA SER A 558 32.77 -33.60 14.39
C SER A 558 31.95 -34.81 13.90
N ALA A 559 32.60 -35.78 13.26
CA ALA A 559 32.01 -37.03 12.78
C ALA A 559 32.08 -38.14 13.86
N LEU A 560 31.18 -39.12 13.77
CA LEU A 560 31.00 -40.18 14.80
C LEU A 560 32.29 -40.99 15.00
N TYR A 561 32.56 -41.44 16.23
CA TYR A 561 33.71 -42.32 16.50
C TYR A 561 33.58 -43.68 15.79
N ASP A 562 32.36 -44.20 15.65
CA ASP A 562 32.03 -45.55 15.14
C ASP A 562 31.95 -45.69 13.60
N VAL A 563 32.49 -44.72 12.87
CA VAL A 563 32.52 -44.71 11.40
C VAL A 563 33.98 -44.80 10.97
N GLU A 564 34.33 -45.46 9.87
CA GLU A 564 35.73 -45.46 9.40
C GLU A 564 36.16 -44.04 8.99
N GLU A 565 37.45 -43.69 9.15
CA GLU A 565 37.94 -42.33 8.85
C GLU A 565 37.60 -41.91 7.41
N GLU A 566 37.64 -42.84 6.45
CA GLU A 566 37.26 -42.59 5.05
C GLU A 566 35.78 -42.22 4.87
N GLU A 567 34.86 -42.86 5.60
CA GLU A 567 33.43 -42.50 5.56
C GLU A 567 33.14 -41.16 6.26
N LYS A 568 33.93 -40.80 7.27
CA LYS A 568 33.83 -39.48 7.91
C LYS A 568 34.34 -38.37 6.98
N GLU A 569 35.45 -38.61 6.26
CA GLU A 569 35.93 -37.71 5.22
C GLU A 569 34.91 -37.55 4.09
N ASP A 570 34.23 -38.64 3.68
CA ASP A 570 33.22 -38.62 2.62
C ASP A 570 31.92 -37.88 3.01
N GLN A 571 31.62 -37.74 4.31
CA GLN A 571 30.52 -36.92 4.79
C GLN A 571 30.86 -35.42 4.81
N VAL A 572 32.10 -35.07 5.19
CA VAL A 572 32.58 -33.68 5.26
C VAL A 572 32.97 -33.14 3.87
N SER A 573 33.32 -34.02 2.93
CA SER A 573 33.60 -33.67 1.53
C SER A 573 32.35 -33.22 0.77
N LYS A 574 31.14 -33.63 1.18
CA LYS A 574 29.86 -33.35 0.48
C LYS A 574 29.12 -32.11 0.98
N HIS A 575 29.81 -31.21 1.67
CA HIS A 575 29.19 -29.95 2.11
C HIS A 575 28.77 -29.09 0.91
N SER A 576 27.58 -28.50 0.99
CA SER A 576 26.98 -27.70 -0.08
C SER A 576 27.89 -26.56 -0.57
N GLU A 577 28.66 -25.97 0.35
CA GLU A 577 29.59 -24.88 0.11
C GLU A 577 30.75 -25.33 -0.79
N LYS A 578 31.27 -26.55 -0.55
CA LYS A 578 32.37 -27.13 -1.32
C LYS A 578 31.93 -27.46 -2.74
N LEU A 579 30.72 -28.00 -2.89
CA LEU A 579 30.11 -28.29 -4.19
C LEU A 579 29.88 -27.01 -4.99
N ALA A 580 29.34 -25.97 -4.35
CA ALA A 580 29.14 -24.66 -4.96
C ALA A 580 30.46 -24.03 -5.43
N LEU A 581 31.51 -24.09 -4.61
CA LEU A 581 32.86 -23.65 -4.96
C LEU A 581 33.44 -24.41 -6.15
N ALA A 582 33.37 -25.74 -6.11
CA ALA A 582 33.90 -26.60 -7.17
C ALA A 582 33.20 -26.34 -8.50
N PHE A 583 31.87 -26.22 -8.47
CA PHE A 583 31.09 -25.90 -9.65
C PHE A 583 31.43 -24.53 -10.23
N ALA A 584 31.60 -23.50 -9.39
CA ALA A 584 32.06 -22.19 -9.84
C ALA A 584 33.45 -22.25 -10.49
N LEU A 585 34.41 -22.94 -9.88
CA LEU A 585 35.76 -23.09 -10.44
C LEU A 585 35.81 -23.88 -11.76
N ALA A 586 34.86 -24.80 -11.97
CA ALA A 586 34.78 -25.54 -13.23
C ALA A 586 34.38 -24.65 -14.42
N ARG A 587 33.60 -23.58 -14.17
CA ARG A 587 32.89 -22.84 -15.22
C ARG A 587 33.25 -21.36 -15.32
N LEU A 588 33.77 -20.77 -14.25
CA LEU A 588 34.16 -19.36 -14.25
C LEU A 588 35.57 -19.19 -14.82
N PRO A 589 35.85 -18.07 -15.51
CA PRO A 589 37.18 -17.77 -16.00
C PRO A 589 38.18 -17.56 -14.86
N LYS A 590 39.47 -17.79 -15.13
CA LYS A 590 40.55 -17.53 -14.15
C LYS A 590 40.49 -16.07 -13.68
N GLY A 591 40.56 -15.86 -12.36
CA GLY A 591 40.48 -14.54 -11.73
C GLY A 591 39.06 -14.03 -11.48
N ALA A 592 38.01 -14.80 -11.75
CA ALA A 592 36.64 -14.41 -11.42
C ALA A 592 36.38 -14.44 -9.90
N ASN A 593 35.58 -13.48 -9.42
CA ASN A 593 35.14 -13.44 -8.02
C ASN A 593 34.00 -14.44 -7.80
N ILE A 594 34.22 -15.39 -6.90
CA ILE A 594 33.24 -16.43 -6.56
C ILE A 594 32.40 -15.96 -5.38
N ARG A 595 31.09 -15.82 -5.59
CA ARG A 595 30.13 -15.43 -4.54
C ARG A 595 29.26 -16.62 -4.16
N ILE A 596 29.32 -17.01 -2.89
CA ILE A 596 28.53 -18.14 -2.36
C ILE A 596 27.63 -17.63 -1.25
N VAL A 597 26.34 -17.94 -1.33
CA VAL A 597 25.35 -17.63 -0.28
C VAL A 597 24.88 -18.93 0.36
N LYS A 598 24.90 -19.01 1.69
CA LYS A 598 24.43 -20.20 2.41
C LYS A 598 23.45 -19.88 3.54
N ASN A 599 22.55 -20.81 3.82
CA ASN A 599 21.50 -20.62 4.84
C ASN A 599 21.94 -20.89 6.28
N LEU A 600 23.06 -21.59 6.48
CA LEU A 600 23.61 -21.94 7.79
C LEU A 600 24.97 -21.26 8.01
N ARG A 601 25.47 -21.20 9.25
CA ARG A 601 26.82 -20.71 9.54
C ARG A 601 27.88 -21.58 8.86
N ILE A 602 28.92 -20.98 8.25
CA ILE A 602 30.04 -21.74 7.66
C ILE A 602 30.78 -22.53 8.74
N CYS A 603 31.06 -23.82 8.49
CA CYS A 603 31.86 -24.63 9.42
C CYS A 603 33.36 -24.33 9.25
N ARG A 604 34.16 -24.72 10.24
CA ARG A 604 35.62 -24.47 10.26
C ARG A 604 36.33 -25.09 9.05
N ASP A 605 36.00 -26.34 8.72
CA ASP A 605 36.54 -27.04 7.56
C ASP A 605 36.19 -26.36 6.22
N CYS A 606 34.92 -25.96 6.02
CA CYS A 606 34.54 -25.18 4.84
C CYS A 606 35.21 -23.80 4.81
N HIS A 607 35.48 -23.18 5.96
CA HIS A 607 36.23 -21.92 5.98
C HIS A 607 37.70 -22.14 5.60
N ALA A 608 38.32 -23.24 6.06
CA ALA A 608 39.69 -23.61 5.73
C ALA A 608 39.86 -23.90 4.24
N ILE A 609 38.98 -24.73 3.65
CA ILE A 609 39.06 -25.06 2.23
C ILE A 609 38.90 -23.81 1.35
N MET A 610 37.97 -22.90 1.66
CA MET A 610 37.78 -21.65 0.92
C MET A 610 39.05 -20.78 0.96
N LYS A 611 39.66 -20.65 2.14
CA LYS A 611 40.92 -19.91 2.31
C LYS A 611 42.06 -20.52 1.48
N LEU A 612 42.24 -21.84 1.55
CA LEU A 612 43.31 -22.53 0.82
C LEU A 612 43.05 -22.50 -0.70
N THR A 613 41.80 -22.65 -1.14
CA THR A 613 41.44 -22.54 -2.55
C THR A 613 41.70 -21.13 -3.09
N SER A 614 41.34 -20.08 -2.35
CA SER A 614 41.62 -18.69 -2.74
C SER A 614 43.11 -18.48 -3.02
N ARG A 615 43.97 -19.01 -2.14
CA ARG A 615 45.43 -18.99 -2.28
C ARG A 615 45.95 -19.81 -3.46
N VAL A 616 45.54 -21.07 -3.58
CA VAL A 616 46.08 -22.02 -4.58
C VAL A 616 45.59 -21.73 -6.01
N TYR A 617 44.37 -21.22 -6.14
CA TYR A 617 43.76 -20.92 -7.44
C TYR A 617 43.83 -19.42 -7.81
N GLY A 618 44.28 -18.55 -6.90
CA GLY A 618 44.37 -17.11 -7.15
C GLY A 618 43.01 -16.47 -7.42
N VAL A 619 41.99 -16.87 -6.67
CA VAL A 619 40.60 -16.38 -6.84
C VAL A 619 40.12 -15.69 -5.57
N GLU A 620 39.35 -14.62 -5.74
CA GLU A 620 38.60 -14.02 -4.65
C GLU A 620 37.35 -14.84 -4.37
N ILE A 621 37.17 -15.24 -3.11
CA ILE A 621 35.98 -15.98 -2.67
C ILE A 621 35.29 -15.17 -1.59
N VAL A 622 34.01 -14.89 -1.80
CA VAL A 622 33.14 -14.19 -0.85
C VAL A 622 32.01 -15.12 -0.47
N VAL A 623 31.96 -15.53 0.79
CA VAL A 623 30.90 -16.39 1.33
C VAL A 623 30.02 -15.58 2.27
N ARG A 624 28.73 -15.45 1.94
CA ARG A 624 27.71 -14.92 2.86
C ARG A 624 27.02 -16.07 3.57
N ASP A 625 27.16 -16.12 4.89
CA ASP A 625 26.34 -16.98 5.73
C ASP A 625 25.11 -16.22 6.25
N ARG A 626 24.36 -16.84 7.16
CA ARG A 626 23.15 -16.24 7.76
C ARG A 626 23.42 -14.90 8.45
N ASN A 627 24.63 -14.69 8.96
CA ASN A 627 24.94 -13.60 9.89
C ASN A 627 25.96 -12.60 9.32
N ARG A 628 26.88 -13.03 8.45
CA ARG A 628 27.98 -12.18 7.97
C ARG A 628 28.58 -12.64 6.66
N PHE A 629 29.45 -11.80 6.13
CA PHE A 629 30.39 -12.14 5.07
C PHE A 629 31.70 -12.72 5.61
N HIS A 630 32.28 -13.60 4.81
CA HIS A 630 33.63 -14.12 4.93
C HIS A 630 34.31 -13.89 3.57
N SER A 631 35.30 -12.99 3.55
CA SER A 631 36.08 -12.68 2.35
C SER A 631 37.42 -13.38 2.42
N PHE A 632 37.81 -14.04 1.33
CA PHE A 632 39.07 -14.71 1.14
C PHE A 632 39.76 -14.10 -0.09
N GLN A 633 40.82 -13.33 0.15
CA GLN A 633 41.71 -12.76 -0.86
C GLN A 633 43.14 -12.98 -0.39
N ASP A 634 44.04 -13.41 -1.27
CA ASP A 634 45.47 -13.50 -0.96
C ASP A 634 46.21 -12.37 -1.69
N VAL A 635 46.74 -11.42 -0.92
CA VAL A 635 47.55 -10.31 -1.42
C VAL A 635 48.98 -10.80 -1.55
N THR A 636 49.45 -11.00 -2.78
CA THR A 636 50.88 -11.23 -3.04
C THR A 636 51.61 -9.89 -3.11
N SER A 637 52.25 -9.46 -2.02
CA SER A 637 53.54 -8.72 -2.06
C SER A 637 54.22 -8.63 -0.69
N SER A 638 55.40 -9.25 -0.61
CA SER A 638 56.55 -9.01 0.28
C SER A 638 56.39 -8.94 1.81
N MET A 639 57.10 -9.88 2.45
CA MET A 639 57.67 -9.92 3.80
C MET A 639 56.87 -10.55 4.96
N GLU A 640 57.65 -11.25 5.78
CA GLU A 640 57.32 -12.35 6.67
C GLU A 640 56.66 -11.93 8.00
N ALA A 641 56.01 -12.94 8.60
CA ALA A 641 55.67 -13.10 10.02
C ALA A 641 54.50 -12.28 10.61
N SER A 642 53.35 -12.94 10.81
CA SER A 642 52.80 -13.18 12.16
C SER A 642 51.47 -13.95 12.14
N LEU A 643 51.38 -14.96 13.03
CA LEU A 643 50.15 -15.63 13.45
C LEU A 643 49.24 -14.65 14.23
N PRO A 644 47.93 -14.94 14.34
CA PRO A 644 46.90 -13.93 14.58
C PRO A 644 46.76 -13.57 16.07
N THR A 645 46.91 -12.28 16.39
CA THR A 645 46.35 -11.68 17.61
C THR A 645 45.46 -10.49 17.24
N GLN A 646 44.38 -10.37 17.99
CA GLN A 646 43.29 -9.41 17.86
C GLN A 646 43.77 -7.94 17.96
N THR A 647 43.02 -7.06 17.31
CA THR A 647 42.81 -5.62 17.64
C THR A 647 44.06 -4.72 17.75
N PHE A 648 44.31 -3.87 16.74
CA PHE A 648 44.18 -2.39 16.78
C PHE A 648 44.67 -1.79 15.45
N GLY A 649 43.99 -0.73 14.99
CA GLY A 649 44.04 -0.25 13.60
C GLY A 649 45.18 0.70 13.21
N CYS A 650 45.12 1.14 11.96
CA CYS A 650 45.59 2.42 11.39
C CYS A 650 45.26 2.38 9.88
N LEU A 651 44.62 3.41 9.30
CA LEU A 651 45.24 4.63 8.77
C LEU A 651 46.36 4.35 7.75
N TYR A 652 46.26 5.07 6.63
CA TYR A 652 47.11 5.08 5.41
C TYR A 652 46.68 4.18 4.25
N ASN A 653 45.90 4.73 3.31
CA ASN A 653 46.40 5.05 1.97
C ASN A 653 45.32 5.73 1.12
N LEU A 654 45.49 7.02 0.84
CA LEU A 654 44.92 7.72 -0.33
C LEU A 654 45.78 8.95 -0.63
N ARG A 655 46.98 8.68 -1.18
CA ARG A 655 47.72 9.58 -2.07
C ARG A 655 48.05 8.77 -3.32
N PHE A 656 47.85 9.40 -4.49
CA PHE A 656 47.85 8.84 -5.86
C PHE A 656 46.57 8.03 -6.16
N VAL A 657 45.60 8.52 -6.94
CA VAL A 657 45.73 9.07 -8.30
C VAL A 657 44.78 10.27 -8.48
N ALA A 658 45.37 11.46 -8.63
CA ALA A 658 44.81 12.48 -9.51
C ALA A 658 45.31 12.16 -10.93
N TYR A 659 44.43 12.10 -11.93
CA TYR A 659 44.65 12.44 -13.35
C TYR A 659 43.50 11.83 -14.18
N ILE A 660 42.44 12.62 -14.39
CA ILE A 660 41.61 12.77 -15.61
C ILE A 660 40.43 13.64 -15.16
N ALA A 661 40.54 14.95 -15.38
CA ALA A 661 39.44 15.89 -15.66
C ALA A 661 40.00 17.33 -15.60
N LEU A 662 40.78 17.70 -16.61
CA LEU A 662 41.08 19.10 -16.91
C LEU A 662 40.99 19.28 -18.42
N GLY A 663 40.06 20.15 -18.83
CA GLY A 663 39.82 20.62 -20.19
C GLY A 663 38.43 20.22 -20.70
N LEU A 664 37.53 21.11 -21.12
CA LEU A 664 37.61 22.53 -21.48
C LEU A 664 36.16 23.07 -21.62
N TRP A 665 35.92 24.31 -21.12
CA TRP A 665 35.13 25.42 -21.73
C TRP A 665 33.58 25.26 -21.84
N ILE A 666 32.69 26.22 -21.51
CA ILE A 666 32.68 27.70 -21.61
C ILE A 666 31.65 28.32 -20.61
N LEU A 667 32.03 29.44 -19.97
CA LEU A 667 31.19 30.44 -19.26
C LEU A 667 30.55 31.45 -20.24
N PRO A 668 29.41 32.12 -19.93
CA PRO A 668 29.45 33.44 -19.24
C PRO A 668 28.21 33.67 -18.33
N ASN A 669 28.08 34.65 -17.42
CA ASN A 669 28.86 35.71 -16.80
C ASN A 669 27.98 36.33 -15.67
N PHE A 670 28.60 37.17 -14.82
CA PHE A 670 28.04 38.24 -13.94
C PHE A 670 27.30 37.79 -12.65
N ASP A 671 27.48 38.41 -11.48
CA ASP A 671 28.51 39.30 -10.92
C ASP A 671 28.21 39.54 -9.42
N GLU A 672 29.27 39.95 -8.72
CA GLU A 672 29.41 40.55 -7.39
C GLU A 672 28.18 41.08 -6.64
N LYS A 673 28.09 40.70 -5.35
CA LYS A 673 28.10 41.67 -4.24
C LYS A 673 28.29 41.03 -2.85
N TYR A 674 29.26 41.59 -2.13
CA TYR A 674 29.43 41.60 -0.66
C TYR A 674 30.09 40.40 0.07
N GLN A 675 31.42 40.47 0.16
CA GLN A 675 32.19 40.07 1.34
C GLN A 675 32.48 41.30 2.23
N ALA A 676 32.69 41.04 3.52
CA ALA A 676 33.32 41.87 4.56
C ALA A 676 32.46 42.80 5.45
N ARG A 677 32.27 42.37 6.71
CA ARG A 677 32.38 43.16 7.96
C ARG A 677 32.57 42.16 9.12
N LEU A 678 33.82 41.87 9.48
CA LEU A 678 34.64 42.49 10.54
C LEU A 678 34.46 41.83 11.93
N ARG A 679 35.60 41.30 12.39
CA ARG A 679 35.94 40.87 13.75
C ARG A 679 35.83 42.03 14.76
N GLY A 680 35.64 41.70 16.05
CA GLY A 680 36.24 42.48 17.13
C GLY A 680 35.54 42.42 18.50
N SER A 681 36.34 42.11 19.52
CA SER A 681 36.11 42.15 20.98
C SER A 681 35.29 40.99 21.58
N GLY A 682 35.71 40.29 22.62
CA GLY A 682 36.87 40.47 23.50
C GLY A 682 36.44 40.25 24.95
N SER A 683 37.02 39.22 25.59
CA SER A 683 37.18 39.03 27.04
C SER A 683 35.93 38.83 27.94
N LYS A 684 35.87 37.70 28.66
CA LYS A 684 36.52 37.55 29.98
C LYS A 684 36.49 36.10 30.49
N VAL A 685 37.62 35.75 31.07
CA VAL A 685 37.95 34.55 31.85
C VAL A 685 37.41 34.71 33.27
N SER A 686 36.90 33.62 33.86
CA SER A 686 37.10 33.31 35.28
C SER A 686 36.89 31.82 35.55
N THR A 687 38.02 31.14 35.72
CA THR A 687 38.23 29.91 36.50
C THR A 687 37.76 30.07 37.94
N PHE A 688 37.21 29.02 38.56
CA PHE A 688 37.50 28.69 39.96
C PHE A 688 37.25 27.21 40.25
N GLU A 689 38.20 26.62 40.95
CA GLU A 689 38.36 25.21 41.31
C GLU A 689 37.52 24.79 42.54
N SER A 690 37.31 23.48 42.62
CA SER A 690 37.21 22.58 43.79
C SER A 690 36.90 23.12 45.20
N SER A 691 35.98 22.46 45.91
CA SER A 691 36.27 21.76 47.19
C SER A 691 35.03 21.10 47.82
N PHE A 692 35.22 19.87 48.31
CA PHE A 692 34.35 19.09 49.21
C PHE A 692 34.23 19.78 50.59
N PRO A 693 33.21 19.43 51.42
CA PRO A 693 33.46 18.38 52.42
C PRO A 693 32.28 17.43 52.70
N SER A 694 32.67 16.21 53.02
CA SER A 694 31.94 15.18 53.78
C SER A 694 31.50 15.64 55.16
N PHE A 695 30.34 15.15 55.65
CA PHE A 695 30.16 14.86 57.07
C PHE A 695 29.30 13.60 57.26
N SER A 696 29.81 12.73 58.13
CA SER A 696 29.22 11.49 58.64
C SER A 696 28.76 11.71 60.08
N LEU A 697 28.06 10.69 60.60
CA LEU A 697 27.83 10.30 62.01
C LEU A 697 26.40 10.49 62.60
N THR A 698 25.75 9.32 62.71
CA THR A 698 25.24 8.67 63.96
C THR A 698 23.86 9.00 64.54
N ARG A 699 23.09 7.89 64.74
CA ARG A 699 22.37 7.38 65.94
C ARG A 699 21.69 8.42 66.86
N SER A 700 20.49 8.23 67.43
CA SER A 700 19.74 7.03 67.80
C SER A 700 18.30 7.37 68.21
N SER A 701 17.42 6.37 68.12
CA SER A 701 16.29 6.02 69.02
C SER A 701 15.21 7.04 69.37
N LYS A 702 13.96 6.71 68.97
CA LYS A 702 12.91 6.18 69.88
C LYS A 702 11.69 5.71 69.08
N ASN A 703 11.45 4.39 69.15
CA ASN A 703 10.18 3.69 68.89
C ASN A 703 9.58 3.34 70.28
N PRO A 704 8.28 2.96 70.47
CA PRO A 704 7.54 1.96 69.67
C PRO A 704 6.05 2.31 69.40
N ILE A 705 5.33 1.60 68.51
CA ILE A 705 4.47 0.42 68.76
C ILE A 705 4.09 -0.14 67.35
N PHE A 706 4.64 -1.29 66.94
CA PHE A 706 3.99 -2.62 66.72
C PHE A 706 2.98 -2.71 65.55
N LEU A 707 2.96 -3.72 64.65
CA LEU A 707 3.59 -5.06 64.55
C LEU A 707 3.52 -5.54 63.07
N ASP A 708 4.67 -5.92 62.50
CA ASP A 708 5.03 -7.04 61.58
C ASP A 708 4.28 -7.37 60.26
N TYR A 709 4.95 -7.37 59.09
CA TYR A 709 5.94 -8.32 58.47
C TYR A 709 5.28 -9.52 57.76
N PHE A 710 5.21 -9.55 56.42
CA PHE A 710 6.17 -10.11 55.44
C PHE A 710 6.35 -11.65 55.44
N ALA A 711 6.22 -12.21 54.22
CA ALA A 711 6.95 -13.35 53.64
C ALA A 711 6.29 -14.75 53.53
N SER A 712 6.02 -15.10 52.27
CA SER A 712 6.52 -16.28 51.53
C SER A 712 5.86 -17.68 51.61
N MET A 713 5.68 -18.21 50.39
CA MET A 713 5.90 -19.59 49.93
C MET A 713 4.95 -20.74 50.36
N ALA A 714 4.25 -21.23 49.33
CA ALA A 714 4.05 -22.64 48.94
C ALA A 714 4.02 -23.74 50.02
N ALA A 715 2.89 -24.44 50.13
CA ALA A 715 2.86 -25.91 50.24
C ALA A 715 1.43 -26.45 50.02
N SER A 716 1.41 -27.68 49.53
CA SER A 716 0.29 -28.44 48.97
C SER A 716 -0.73 -28.99 49.99
N ALA A 717 -1.92 -29.22 49.43
CA ALA A 717 -2.79 -30.40 49.58
C ALA A 717 -3.61 -30.65 50.87
N ALA A 718 -4.90 -30.83 50.58
CA ALA A 718 -5.84 -31.81 51.11
C ALA A 718 -6.37 -31.63 52.55
N PHE A 719 -7.66 -31.32 52.65
CA PHE A 719 -8.64 -32.25 53.22
C PHE A 719 -10.03 -32.00 52.61
N SER A 720 -10.83 -33.05 52.67
CA SER A 720 -11.87 -33.47 51.75
C SER A 720 -13.27 -33.48 52.39
N ILE A 721 -14.28 -33.81 51.57
CA ILE A 721 -15.64 -34.33 51.91
C ILE A 721 -16.67 -33.20 52.16
N SER A 722 -17.87 -33.14 51.56
CA SER A 722 -18.78 -34.15 50.95
C SER A 722 -19.78 -33.51 49.97
N SER A 723 -20.13 -34.24 48.91
CA SER A 723 -21.43 -34.14 48.18
C SER A 723 -22.57 -34.71 49.04
N PRO A 724 -23.84 -34.28 48.88
CA PRO A 724 -24.80 -34.98 47.97
C PRO A 724 -25.98 -34.09 47.48
N PRO A 725 -27.07 -34.61 46.85
CA PRO A 725 -27.13 -35.56 45.74
C PRO A 725 -27.98 -35.06 44.54
N PHE A 726 -27.76 -35.69 43.38
CA PHE A 726 -28.76 -35.87 42.32
C PHE A 726 -29.89 -36.79 42.81
N VAL A 727 -31.16 -36.47 42.57
CA VAL A 727 -32.21 -37.47 42.26
C VAL A 727 -33.24 -36.85 41.29
N PRO A 728 -33.75 -37.62 40.30
CA PRO A 728 -34.59 -37.19 39.18
C PRO A 728 -36.09 -37.43 39.45
N PHE A 729 -37.00 -36.96 38.59
CA PHE A 729 -38.09 -37.78 38.00
C PHE A 729 -39.01 -36.96 37.05
N SER A 730 -39.46 -37.69 36.05
CA SER A 730 -40.37 -37.37 34.94
C SER A 730 -41.82 -37.04 35.33
N CYS A 731 -42.57 -36.32 34.48
CA CYS A 731 -43.59 -36.91 33.59
C CYS A 731 -44.43 -35.84 32.83
N LYS A 732 -44.39 -35.94 31.51
CA LYS A 732 -45.52 -36.15 30.58
C LYS A 732 -46.69 -35.15 30.47
N ILE A 733 -47.00 -34.91 29.17
CA ILE A 733 -48.30 -34.60 28.52
C ILE A 733 -48.59 -33.08 28.47
N ARG A 734 -48.88 -32.44 27.31
CA ARG A 734 -49.76 -32.83 26.19
C ARG A 734 -49.43 -32.00 24.93
N ARG A 735 -49.34 -32.64 23.76
CA ARG A 735 -49.71 -31.99 22.48
C ARG A 735 -51.21 -31.71 22.52
N PRO A 736 -51.66 -30.62 21.89
CA PRO A 736 -52.53 -30.84 20.74
C PRO A 736 -52.12 -29.98 19.54
N PHE A 737 -51.81 -30.65 18.44
CA PHE A 737 -52.08 -30.11 17.11
C PHE A 737 -53.57 -30.35 16.88
N LEU A 738 -54.35 -29.27 16.81
CA LEU A 738 -55.71 -29.29 16.28
C LEU A 738 -55.82 -28.14 15.28
N LEU A 739 -56.03 -28.53 14.03
CA LEU A 739 -56.40 -27.69 12.90
C LEU A 739 -57.59 -26.80 13.27
N LEU A 740 -57.35 -25.49 13.34
CA LEU A 740 -58.39 -24.48 13.23
C LEU A 740 -57.81 -23.26 12.49
N THR A 741 -58.20 -23.11 11.23
CA THR A 741 -58.23 -21.82 10.54
C THR A 741 -59.20 -20.87 11.27
N PRO A 742 -58.82 -19.61 11.54
CA PRO A 742 -59.79 -18.54 11.29
C PRO A 742 -59.17 -17.25 10.75
N LYS A 743 -59.70 -16.85 9.60
CA LYS A 743 -60.25 -15.53 9.26
C LYS A 743 -59.66 -14.29 9.95
N TYR A 744 -59.06 -13.44 9.10
CA TYR A 744 -58.82 -12.00 9.27
C TYR A 744 -59.94 -11.24 10.01
N PRO A 745 -59.61 -10.34 10.95
CA PRO A 745 -60.41 -9.16 11.20
C PRO A 745 -59.92 -8.00 10.31
N LYS A 746 -60.89 -7.38 9.63
CA LYS A 746 -60.75 -6.09 8.95
C LYS A 746 -60.18 -5.05 9.92
N LEU A 747 -59.09 -4.38 9.54
CA LEU A 747 -58.74 -3.08 10.12
C LEU A 747 -59.19 -1.97 9.17
N VAL A 748 -59.94 -1.05 9.75
CA VAL A 748 -60.61 0.10 9.14
C VAL A 748 -59.58 1.07 8.57
N SER A 749 -59.81 1.54 7.33
CA SER A 749 -59.01 2.59 6.71
C SER A 749 -59.38 3.96 7.30
N VAL A 750 -58.39 4.69 7.80
CA VAL A 750 -58.48 6.15 7.94
C VAL A 750 -57.52 6.76 6.92
N ARG A 751 -58.08 7.46 5.94
CA ARG A 751 -57.35 8.26 4.95
C ARG A 751 -56.67 9.42 5.66
N ALA A 752 -55.35 9.54 5.49
CA ALA A 752 -54.65 10.81 5.51
C ALA A 752 -54.11 11.04 4.09
N SER A 753 -54.64 12.05 3.43
CA SER A 753 -54.33 12.48 2.07
C SER A 753 -52.98 13.21 2.02
N VAL A 754 -52.04 12.66 1.26
CA VAL A 754 -50.87 13.37 0.71
C VAL A 754 -50.97 13.19 -0.82
N PRO A 755 -50.78 14.23 -1.66
CA PRO A 755 -51.05 14.12 -3.09
C PRO A 755 -49.98 13.24 -3.75
N SER A 756 -50.38 12.04 -4.16
CA SER A 756 -49.61 11.21 -5.08
C SER A 756 -49.88 11.67 -6.51
N ILE A 757 -48.85 12.17 -7.19
CA ILE A 757 -48.86 12.26 -8.66
C ILE A 757 -48.84 10.81 -9.17
N SER A 758 -49.93 10.40 -9.81
CA SER A 758 -50.07 9.12 -10.48
C SER A 758 -49.18 9.07 -11.72
N ILE A 759 -48.27 8.10 -11.79
CA ILE A 759 -47.62 7.71 -13.04
C ILE A 759 -48.49 6.58 -13.62
N ASP A 760 -49.32 6.95 -14.60
CA ASP A 760 -50.05 5.98 -15.44
C ASP A 760 -49.07 5.16 -16.28
N ASP A 761 -49.39 3.87 -16.40
CA ASP A 761 -48.75 2.88 -17.26
C ASP A 761 -48.81 3.34 -18.73
N LYS A 762 -47.68 3.78 -19.30
CA LYS A 762 -47.55 4.16 -20.72
C LYS A 762 -46.57 3.25 -21.44
N SER A 763 -46.82 3.06 -22.74
CA SER A 763 -46.08 2.16 -23.64
C SER A 763 -44.55 2.29 -23.52
N PRO A 764 -43.80 1.18 -23.67
CA PRO A 764 -42.36 1.17 -23.42
C PRO A 764 -41.63 2.09 -24.42
N VAL A 765 -40.80 3.00 -23.90
CA VAL A 765 -39.85 3.77 -24.71
C VAL A 765 -38.81 2.82 -25.27
N GLN A 766 -38.72 2.72 -26.60
CA GLN A 766 -37.63 1.99 -27.22
C GLN A 766 -36.35 2.83 -27.13
N THR A 767 -35.29 2.19 -26.62
CA THR A 767 -33.93 2.73 -26.65
C THR A 767 -33.16 1.93 -27.68
N LYS A 768 -32.65 2.58 -28.73
CA LYS A 768 -31.82 1.96 -29.75
C LYS A 768 -30.40 2.50 -29.62
N THR A 769 -29.44 1.62 -29.46
CA THR A 769 -28.01 1.98 -29.38
C THR A 769 -27.32 1.55 -30.67
N SER A 770 -26.41 2.38 -31.18
CA SER A 770 -25.72 2.11 -32.44
C SER A 770 -24.40 2.88 -32.52
N THR A 771 -23.59 2.54 -33.51
CA THR A 771 -22.30 3.19 -33.75
C THR A 771 -22.27 3.78 -35.14
N TRP A 772 -22.12 5.10 -35.23
CA TRP A 772 -21.91 5.82 -36.48
C TRP A 772 -20.43 5.86 -36.85
N GLN A 773 -20.08 5.70 -38.12
CA GLN A 773 -18.69 5.75 -38.59
C GLN A 773 -18.34 7.15 -39.08
N TRP A 774 -17.67 7.93 -38.23
CA TRP A 774 -17.19 9.25 -38.60
C TRP A 774 -15.90 9.15 -39.43
N LYS A 775 -15.97 9.63 -40.68
CA LYS A 775 -14.80 9.69 -41.58
C LYS A 775 -14.07 11.03 -41.37
N PHE A 776 -12.94 10.99 -40.68
CA PHE A 776 -12.12 12.17 -40.41
C PHE A 776 -10.66 11.97 -40.85
N LYS A 777 -10.19 12.83 -41.77
CA LYS A 777 -8.82 12.83 -42.32
C LYS A 777 -8.35 11.42 -42.77
N GLY A 778 -9.23 10.66 -43.43
CA GLY A 778 -8.92 9.31 -43.95
C GLY A 778 -9.04 8.18 -42.94
N ASN A 779 -9.36 8.46 -41.67
CA ASN A 779 -9.64 7.45 -40.64
C ASN A 779 -11.15 7.30 -40.41
N SER A 780 -11.60 6.07 -40.17
CA SER A 780 -12.97 5.78 -39.73
C SER A 780 -12.99 5.62 -38.21
N ILE A 781 -13.77 6.45 -37.52
CA ILE A 781 -13.89 6.45 -36.05
C ILE A 781 -15.32 6.05 -35.70
N GLY A 782 -15.46 5.00 -34.90
CA GLY A 782 -16.76 4.58 -34.39
C GLY A 782 -17.24 5.50 -33.26
N ILE A 783 -18.36 6.17 -33.48
CA ILE A 783 -19.01 7.11 -32.56
C ILE A 783 -20.29 6.48 -32.03
N TYR A 784 -20.36 6.34 -30.72
CA TYR A 784 -21.52 5.80 -30.03
C TYR A 784 -22.66 6.83 -29.99
N TYR A 785 -23.90 6.36 -30.17
CA TYR A 785 -25.09 7.18 -29.93
C TYR A 785 -26.28 6.33 -29.43
N GLU A 786 -27.20 6.97 -28.72
CA GLU A 786 -28.46 6.39 -28.23
C GLU A 786 -29.66 7.17 -28.77
N GLU A 787 -30.63 6.48 -29.37
CA GLU A 787 -31.90 7.05 -29.80
C GLU A 787 -33.01 6.63 -28.83
N HIS A 788 -33.84 7.61 -28.45
CA HIS A 788 -35.01 7.44 -27.60
C HIS A 788 -36.26 7.92 -28.35
N GLY A 789 -37.25 7.02 -28.51
CA GLY A 789 -38.47 7.30 -29.27
C GLY A 789 -39.64 6.37 -28.91
N ARG A 790 -40.85 6.72 -29.35
CA ARG A 790 -42.06 5.87 -29.29
C ARG A 790 -42.22 5.07 -30.60
N GLU A 791 -42.64 3.81 -30.54
CA GLU A 791 -42.69 2.84 -31.68
C GLU A 791 -43.53 3.26 -32.91
N LYS A 792 -44.46 4.21 -32.79
CA LYS A 792 -45.43 4.56 -33.84
C LYS A 792 -45.49 6.05 -34.13
N CYS A 793 -44.38 6.64 -34.56
CA CYS A 793 -44.42 8.03 -35.00
C CYS A 793 -43.53 8.28 -36.23
N GLU A 794 -44.16 8.28 -37.40
CA GLU A 794 -43.52 8.63 -38.68
C GLU A 794 -43.28 10.16 -38.81
N SER A 795 -43.85 10.99 -37.93
CA SER A 795 -43.74 12.47 -37.94
C SER A 795 -43.23 13.06 -36.61
N ALA A 796 -42.10 12.56 -36.09
CA ALA A 796 -41.48 13.09 -34.86
C ALA A 796 -40.41 14.15 -35.17
N LYS A 797 -40.39 15.25 -34.41
CA LYS A 797 -39.30 16.24 -34.44
C LYS A 797 -38.08 15.71 -33.68
N ASN A 798 -36.88 16.10 -34.13
CA ASN A 798 -35.64 15.54 -33.61
C ASN A 798 -34.96 16.48 -32.60
N ILE A 799 -34.42 15.88 -31.53
CA ILE A 799 -33.62 16.56 -30.52
C ILE A 799 -32.23 15.92 -30.54
N LEU A 800 -31.19 16.71 -30.79
CA LEU A 800 -29.82 16.30 -30.61
C LEU A 800 -29.34 16.73 -29.23
N MET A 801 -29.00 15.77 -28.38
CA MET A 801 -28.44 16.00 -27.06
C MET A 801 -26.93 15.74 -27.08
N ILE A 802 -26.15 16.75 -26.69
CA ILE A 802 -24.69 16.72 -26.72
C ILE A 802 -24.15 16.87 -25.29
N PRO A 803 -23.51 15.81 -24.73
CA PRO A 803 -22.91 15.84 -23.40
C PRO A 803 -21.86 16.93 -23.22
N THR A 804 -21.62 17.31 -21.96
CA THR A 804 -20.62 18.33 -21.62
C THR A 804 -19.21 17.81 -21.90
N ILE A 805 -18.35 18.56 -22.59
CA ILE A 805 -16.94 18.18 -22.74
C ILE A 805 -16.24 18.35 -21.38
N SER A 806 -15.80 17.24 -20.77
CA SER A 806 -15.16 17.23 -19.44
C SER A 806 -14.13 16.09 -19.32
N ASP A 807 -13.49 15.97 -18.15
CA ASP A 807 -12.48 14.93 -17.86
C ASP A 807 -13.02 13.50 -18.01
N VAL A 808 -14.34 13.32 -17.84
CA VAL A 808 -15.11 12.07 -17.88
C VAL A 808 -16.56 12.34 -18.29
N SER A 809 -16.76 12.80 -19.53
CA SER A 809 -18.09 13.04 -20.12
C SER A 809 -18.76 11.75 -20.60
N THR A 810 -20.08 11.62 -20.41
CA THR A 810 -20.84 10.48 -20.94
C THR A 810 -22.23 10.82 -21.45
N VAL A 811 -22.73 9.98 -22.36
CA VAL A 811 -24.14 9.94 -22.75
C VAL A 811 -25.09 9.58 -21.59
N GLU A 812 -24.59 8.98 -20.50
CA GLU A 812 -25.39 8.61 -19.34
C GLU A 812 -26.03 9.84 -18.67
N GLU A 813 -25.33 10.98 -18.69
CA GLU A 813 -25.76 12.25 -18.10
C GLU A 813 -27.10 12.74 -18.67
N TRP A 814 -27.42 12.37 -19.92
CA TRP A 814 -28.60 12.84 -20.64
C TRP A 814 -29.70 11.78 -20.77
N ARG A 815 -29.42 10.52 -20.43
CA ARG A 815 -30.32 9.39 -20.67
C ARG A 815 -31.66 9.55 -19.95
N SER A 816 -31.63 9.99 -18.69
CA SER A 816 -32.85 10.24 -17.90
C SER A 816 -33.66 11.42 -18.45
N VAL A 817 -32.98 12.48 -18.88
CA VAL A 817 -33.61 13.68 -19.49
C VAL A 817 -34.29 13.32 -20.82
N ALA A 818 -33.59 12.57 -21.69
CA ALA A 818 -34.11 12.12 -22.97
C ALA A 818 -35.37 11.25 -22.81
N LYS A 819 -35.32 10.27 -21.90
CA LYS A 819 -36.47 9.40 -21.62
C LYS A 819 -37.67 10.19 -21.10
N ASP A 820 -37.45 11.10 -20.16
CA ASP A 820 -38.51 11.91 -19.58
C ASP A 820 -39.17 12.80 -20.66
N ILE A 821 -38.38 13.51 -21.48
CA ILE A 821 -38.90 14.36 -22.57
C ILE A 821 -39.74 13.56 -23.57
N VAL A 822 -39.28 12.39 -24.00
CA VAL A 822 -39.96 11.55 -25.01
C VAL A 822 -41.22 10.86 -24.42
N GLN A 823 -41.29 10.71 -23.10
CA GLN A 823 -42.45 10.13 -22.39
C GLN A 823 -43.56 11.14 -22.08
N ARG A 824 -43.29 12.43 -22.17
CA ARG A 824 -44.32 13.46 -21.96
C ARG A 824 -45.28 13.52 -23.15
N ASP A 825 -46.57 13.61 -22.86
CA ASP A 825 -47.59 13.80 -23.89
C ASP A 825 -47.70 15.29 -24.22
N GLY A 826 -47.61 15.60 -25.52
CA GLY A 826 -47.81 16.94 -26.05
C GLY A 826 -48.18 16.88 -27.53
N GLU A 827 -48.45 18.05 -28.12
CA GLU A 827 -48.94 18.17 -29.51
C GLU A 827 -47.90 17.71 -30.55
N VAL A 828 -46.62 17.83 -30.20
CA VAL A 828 -45.49 17.40 -31.03
C VAL A 828 -44.83 16.16 -30.42
N ASN A 829 -44.65 15.13 -31.24
CA ASN A 829 -43.89 13.94 -30.85
C ASN A 829 -42.39 14.20 -31.01
N TRP A 830 -41.60 13.80 -30.01
CA TRP A 830 -40.15 14.03 -29.98
C TRP A 830 -39.38 12.72 -30.10
N ARG A 831 -38.27 12.77 -30.84
CA ARG A 831 -37.23 11.75 -30.86
C ARG A 831 -35.93 12.38 -30.37
N ALA A 832 -35.32 11.81 -29.33
CA ALA A 832 -34.07 12.33 -28.77
C ALA A 832 -32.90 11.41 -29.12
N THR A 833 -31.85 11.99 -29.69
CA THR A 833 -30.60 11.32 -30.01
C THR A 833 -29.50 11.89 -29.14
N ILE A 834 -28.91 11.06 -28.27
CA ILE A 834 -27.74 11.42 -27.47
C ILE A 834 -26.51 10.93 -28.20
N VAL A 835 -25.61 11.84 -28.55
CA VAL A 835 -24.36 11.51 -29.25
C VAL A 835 -23.18 11.60 -28.30
N ASP A 836 -22.27 10.64 -28.41
CA ASP A 836 -21.01 10.66 -27.68
C ASP A 836 -19.94 11.45 -28.43
N TRP A 837 -18.96 12.02 -27.71
CA TRP A 837 -17.85 12.69 -28.37
C TRP A 837 -16.82 11.67 -28.88
N PRO A 838 -16.07 11.99 -29.95
CA PRO A 838 -14.96 11.15 -30.39
C PRO A 838 -13.95 10.98 -29.25
N GLY A 839 -13.92 9.78 -28.66
CA GLY A 839 -13.01 9.46 -27.57
C GLY A 839 -13.37 9.99 -26.19
N LEU A 840 -14.63 10.35 -25.96
CA LEU A 840 -15.21 10.42 -24.62
C LEU A 840 -16.30 9.34 -24.51
N GLY A 841 -16.82 9.11 -23.30
CA GLY A 841 -17.87 8.12 -23.07
C GLY A 841 -17.53 6.70 -23.54
N TYR A 842 -18.44 6.10 -24.29
CA TYR A 842 -18.33 4.73 -24.78
C TYR A 842 -17.60 4.62 -26.13
N SER A 843 -17.34 5.73 -26.79
CA SER A 843 -16.63 5.78 -28.08
C SER A 843 -15.15 5.52 -27.89
N ALA A 844 -14.55 4.76 -28.80
CA ALA A 844 -13.10 4.53 -28.79
C ALA A 844 -12.36 5.88 -28.83
N ARG A 845 -11.21 5.99 -28.13
CA ARG A 845 -10.44 7.24 -28.05
C ARG A 845 -9.40 7.35 -29.16
N PRO A 846 -9.68 8.01 -30.32
CA PRO A 846 -8.71 8.12 -31.39
C PRO A 846 -7.58 9.07 -30.99
N LYS A 847 -6.41 8.79 -31.55
CA LYS A 847 -5.25 9.67 -31.44
C LYS A 847 -5.38 10.79 -32.47
N MET A 848 -5.87 11.94 -32.03
CA MET A 848 -5.96 13.16 -32.84
C MET A 848 -5.62 14.39 -31.99
N ASP A 849 -5.29 15.49 -32.65
CA ASP A 849 -5.06 16.77 -31.99
C ASP A 849 -6.43 17.41 -31.72
N TYR A 850 -6.94 17.21 -30.50
CA TYR A 850 -8.23 17.76 -30.11
C TYR A 850 -8.09 19.25 -29.84
N ASP A 851 -8.76 20.03 -30.68
CA ASP A 851 -8.98 21.46 -30.53
C ASP A 851 -10.46 21.78 -30.79
N THR A 852 -10.82 23.03 -30.57
CA THR A 852 -12.17 23.53 -30.82
C THR A 852 -12.67 23.25 -32.24
N ASP A 853 -11.84 23.41 -33.27
CA ASP A 853 -12.26 23.28 -34.67
C ASP A 853 -12.53 21.81 -35.04
N VAL A 854 -11.76 20.88 -34.48
CA VAL A 854 -12.00 19.44 -34.62
C VAL A 854 -13.32 19.04 -33.97
N MET A 855 -13.61 19.54 -32.76
CA MET A 855 -14.85 19.24 -32.04
C MET A 855 -16.07 19.90 -32.73
N GLU A 856 -15.92 21.13 -33.22
CA GLU A 856 -16.94 21.82 -34.04
C GLU A 856 -17.21 21.02 -35.33
N LYS A 857 -16.17 20.61 -36.03
CA LYS A 857 -16.28 19.80 -37.24
C LYS A 857 -16.97 18.46 -36.99
N PHE A 858 -16.70 17.80 -35.87
CA PHE A 858 -17.40 16.58 -35.51
C PHE A 858 -18.92 16.81 -35.41
N VAL A 859 -19.36 17.85 -34.70
CA VAL A 859 -20.80 18.15 -34.56
C VAL A 859 -21.43 18.46 -35.93
N VAL A 860 -20.73 19.24 -36.76
CA VAL A 860 -21.17 19.56 -38.12
C VAL A 860 -21.26 18.32 -39.01
N ASP A 861 -20.26 17.43 -38.98
CA ASP A 861 -20.25 16.20 -39.75
C ASP A 861 -21.33 15.21 -39.25
N PHE A 862 -21.54 15.13 -37.92
CA PHE A 862 -22.60 14.32 -37.34
C PHE A 862 -23.97 14.82 -37.78
N MET A 863 -24.18 16.12 -37.91
CA MET A 863 -25.48 16.64 -38.35
C MET A 863 -25.70 16.52 -39.86
N ASN A 864 -24.68 16.81 -40.67
CA ASN A 864 -24.84 16.94 -42.11
C ASN A 864 -24.54 15.67 -42.91
N SER A 865 -23.98 14.62 -42.29
CA SER A 865 -23.66 13.38 -43.00
C SER A 865 -24.91 12.58 -43.38
N PRO A 866 -25.05 12.10 -44.62
CA PRO A 866 -26.19 11.30 -45.05
C PRO A 866 -26.28 9.95 -44.33
N GLU A 867 -25.16 9.45 -43.80
CA GLU A 867 -25.07 8.19 -43.05
C GLU A 867 -25.32 8.38 -41.54
N SER A 868 -25.55 9.63 -41.08
CA SER A 868 -25.83 9.93 -39.67
C SER A 868 -27.26 9.58 -39.27
N PRO A 869 -27.53 9.22 -38.00
CA PRO A 869 -28.90 9.11 -37.49
C PRO A 869 -29.73 10.40 -37.66
N MET A 870 -29.08 11.56 -37.84
CA MET A 870 -29.76 12.84 -38.03
C MET A 870 -30.20 13.09 -39.48
N SER A 871 -29.75 12.29 -40.46
CA SER A 871 -30.01 12.51 -41.90
C SER A 871 -31.45 12.25 -42.35
N GLN A 872 -32.25 11.57 -41.51
CA GLN A 872 -33.66 11.29 -41.78
C GLN A 872 -34.59 12.47 -41.46
N SER A 873 -34.04 13.57 -40.95
CA SER A 873 -34.78 14.76 -40.55
C SER A 873 -34.68 15.87 -41.60
N GLY A 874 -35.80 16.48 -41.99
CA GLY A 874 -35.75 17.75 -42.71
C GLY A 874 -35.11 18.81 -41.83
N ASN A 875 -34.31 19.71 -42.42
CA ASN A 875 -33.54 20.73 -41.67
C ASN A 875 -34.40 21.62 -40.75
N ASP A 876 -35.72 21.72 -40.98
CA ASP A 876 -36.61 22.64 -40.24
C ASP A 876 -37.16 22.07 -38.91
N ASP A 877 -36.81 20.83 -38.53
CA ASP A 877 -37.40 20.13 -37.36
C ASP A 877 -36.38 19.72 -36.26
N LEU A 878 -35.21 20.35 -36.20
CA LEU A 878 -34.12 19.95 -35.30
C LEU A 878 -33.89 20.94 -34.14
N VAL A 879 -33.88 20.44 -32.91
CA VAL A 879 -33.48 21.19 -31.70
C VAL A 879 -32.17 20.64 -31.16
N ILE A 880 -31.21 21.52 -30.82
CA ILE A 880 -29.95 21.12 -30.19
C ILE A 880 -29.99 21.45 -28.69
N MET A 881 -29.65 20.48 -27.85
CA MET A 881 -29.50 20.64 -26.41
C MET A 881 -28.06 20.28 -26.03
N GLY A 882 -27.28 21.26 -25.56
CA GLY A 882 -25.87 21.08 -25.23
C GLY A 882 -25.56 21.41 -23.78
N GLY A 883 -24.69 20.62 -23.15
CA GLY A 883 -24.12 20.91 -21.82
C GLY A 883 -22.77 21.63 -21.89
N GLY A 884 -22.52 22.62 -21.04
CA GLY A 884 -21.21 23.29 -20.90
C GLY A 884 -20.63 23.78 -22.23
N HIS A 885 -19.40 23.36 -22.56
CA HIS A 885 -18.73 23.75 -23.82
C HIS A 885 -19.46 23.28 -25.09
N ALA A 886 -20.25 22.21 -25.01
CA ALA A 886 -21.00 21.69 -26.16
C ALA A 886 -22.02 22.70 -26.68
N ALA A 887 -22.71 23.38 -25.77
CA ALA A 887 -23.67 24.43 -26.11
C ALA A 887 -22.99 25.58 -26.88
N THR A 888 -21.82 26.00 -26.39
CA THR A 888 -21.06 27.09 -26.99
C THR A 888 -20.52 26.73 -28.37
N LEU A 889 -20.09 25.47 -28.59
CA LEU A 889 -19.72 24.96 -29.91
C LEU A 889 -20.90 24.97 -30.90
N ALA A 890 -22.08 24.53 -30.46
CA ALA A 890 -23.29 24.53 -31.30
C ALA A 890 -23.71 25.95 -31.69
N LEU A 891 -23.65 26.91 -30.77
CA LEU A 891 -23.92 28.33 -31.02
C LEU A 891 -22.94 28.92 -32.04
N ARG A 892 -21.64 28.66 -31.85
CA ARG A 892 -20.58 29.12 -32.75
C ARG A 892 -20.74 28.55 -34.17
N ALA A 893 -21.03 27.26 -34.29
CA ALA A 893 -21.25 26.62 -35.59
C ALA A 893 -22.51 27.14 -36.30
N THR A 894 -23.56 27.46 -35.53
CA THR A 894 -24.80 28.07 -36.04
C THR A 894 -24.58 29.49 -36.53
N GLN A 895 -23.86 30.32 -35.76
CA GLN A 895 -23.46 31.67 -36.16
C GLN A 895 -22.65 31.67 -37.47
N ARG A 896 -21.77 30.67 -37.65
CA ARG A 896 -20.98 30.45 -38.88
C ARG A 896 -21.81 29.90 -40.05
N GLY A 897 -23.10 29.61 -39.85
CA GLY A 897 -24.00 29.05 -40.86
C GLY A 897 -23.71 27.59 -41.21
N LEU A 898 -22.91 26.89 -40.42
CA LEU A 898 -22.57 25.47 -40.61
C LEU A 898 -23.67 24.53 -40.10
N LEU A 899 -24.41 24.99 -39.09
CA LEU A 899 -25.61 24.35 -38.56
C LEU A 899 -26.81 25.27 -38.72
N LYS A 900 -27.99 24.69 -38.95
CA LYS A 900 -29.27 25.41 -39.05
C LYS A 900 -30.35 24.76 -38.18
N PRO A 901 -30.17 24.71 -36.85
CA PRO A 901 -31.21 24.20 -35.97
C PRO A 901 -32.41 25.15 -35.93
N SER A 902 -33.56 24.65 -35.51
CA SER A 902 -34.80 25.41 -35.29
C SER A 902 -34.87 26.03 -33.89
N ALA A 903 -34.12 25.50 -32.92
CA ALA A 903 -33.90 26.08 -31.60
C ALA A 903 -32.64 25.50 -30.92
N ILE A 904 -32.06 26.24 -29.96
CA ILE A 904 -30.93 25.75 -29.13
C ILE A 904 -31.26 25.93 -27.64
N ALA A 905 -31.02 24.88 -26.85
CA ALA A 905 -30.99 24.94 -25.40
C ALA A 905 -29.55 24.75 -24.88
N ALA A 906 -29.02 25.78 -24.25
CA ALA A 906 -27.70 25.83 -23.66
C ALA A 906 -27.79 25.57 -22.14
N VAL A 907 -27.38 24.39 -21.69
CA VAL A 907 -27.44 23.98 -20.28
C VAL A 907 -26.09 24.19 -19.60
N ALA A 908 -26.07 25.05 -18.59
CA ALA A 908 -24.88 25.53 -17.88
C ALA A 908 -23.71 25.86 -18.83
N PRO A 909 -23.91 26.68 -19.89
CA PRO A 909 -22.94 26.84 -20.96
C PRO A 909 -21.63 27.47 -20.49
N THR A 910 -20.49 26.91 -20.87
CA THR A 910 -19.18 27.44 -20.47
C THR A 910 -18.35 27.76 -21.70
N TRP A 911 -17.51 28.78 -21.60
CA TRP A 911 -16.60 29.18 -22.68
C TRP A 911 -15.12 28.94 -22.35
N ALA A 912 -14.80 28.64 -21.09
CA ALA A 912 -13.45 28.45 -20.60
C ALA A 912 -13.29 27.16 -19.78
N GLY A 913 -12.17 26.46 -19.94
CA GLY A 913 -11.81 25.28 -19.16
C GLY A 913 -11.34 25.59 -17.73
N PRO A 914 -11.05 24.55 -16.92
CA PRO A 914 -10.80 24.70 -15.48
C PRO A 914 -9.57 25.56 -15.14
N LEU A 915 -8.42 25.37 -15.82
CA LEU A 915 -7.22 26.17 -15.53
C LEU A 915 -7.41 27.66 -15.88
N PRO A 916 -7.91 28.03 -17.08
CA PRO A 916 -8.30 29.41 -17.36
C PRO A 916 -9.29 29.98 -16.34
N ILE A 917 -10.30 29.20 -15.91
CA ILE A 917 -11.28 29.62 -14.91
C ILE A 917 -10.62 29.82 -13.54
N VAL A 918 -9.67 28.99 -13.11
CA VAL A 918 -9.03 29.08 -11.78
C VAL A 918 -7.97 30.18 -11.73
N PHE A 919 -7.13 30.29 -12.77
CA PHE A 919 -5.98 31.19 -12.76
C PHE A 919 -6.24 32.56 -13.40
N GLY A 920 -7.32 32.72 -14.19
CA GLY A 920 -7.59 33.97 -14.93
C GLY A 920 -6.76 34.07 -16.21
N ARG A 921 -7.11 35.03 -17.09
CA ARG A 921 -6.51 35.19 -18.44
C ARG A 921 -5.69 36.47 -18.63
N ASP A 922 -5.31 37.18 -17.56
CA ASP A 922 -4.55 38.43 -17.69
C ASP A 922 -3.25 38.27 -18.50
N SER A 923 -2.92 39.27 -19.31
CA SER A 923 -1.79 39.27 -20.24
C SER A 923 -0.44 39.03 -19.58
N SER A 924 -0.29 39.35 -18.29
CA SER A 924 0.90 39.07 -17.47
C SER A 924 1.04 37.59 -17.07
N MET A 925 -0.03 36.79 -17.13
CA MET A 925 -0.05 35.36 -16.79
C MET A 925 0.13 34.43 -17.99
N VAL A 926 -0.08 34.93 -19.23
CA VAL A 926 0.16 34.17 -20.47
C VAL A 926 1.64 33.74 -20.58
N SER A 927 2.58 34.53 -20.06
CA SER A 927 4.01 34.15 -20.02
C SER A 927 4.35 33.16 -18.89
N ARG A 928 3.77 33.35 -17.68
CA ARG A 928 4.02 32.50 -16.50
C ARG A 928 3.44 31.09 -16.61
N TYR A 929 2.24 30.98 -17.16
CA TYR A 929 1.53 29.71 -17.34
C TYR A 929 1.50 29.26 -18.80
N GLY A 930 2.00 30.06 -19.75
CA GLY A 930 2.26 29.61 -21.11
C GLY A 930 3.31 28.50 -21.16
N MET A 931 4.32 28.57 -20.28
CA MET A 931 5.24 27.46 -20.05
C MET A 931 4.48 26.25 -19.50
N LEU A 932 3.62 26.40 -18.49
CA LEU A 932 2.81 25.29 -17.95
C LEU A 932 1.86 24.68 -19.00
N ARG A 933 1.20 25.50 -19.83
CA ARG A 933 0.37 25.03 -20.96
C ARG A 933 1.22 24.32 -22.03
N GLY A 934 2.39 24.86 -22.37
CA GLY A 934 3.33 24.22 -23.29
C GLY A 934 3.87 22.89 -22.75
N THR A 935 4.16 22.84 -21.45
CA THR A 935 4.58 21.64 -20.73
C THR A 935 3.45 20.62 -20.63
N LEU A 936 2.21 21.02 -20.33
CA LEU A 936 1.03 20.14 -20.36
C LEU A 936 0.70 19.62 -21.77
N ARG A 937 1.09 20.35 -22.82
CA ARG A 937 0.95 19.91 -24.22
C ARG A 937 2.05 18.93 -24.64
N ALA A 938 3.14 18.82 -23.88
CA ALA A 938 4.20 17.87 -24.19
C ALA A 938 3.66 16.43 -24.09
N PRO A 939 3.88 15.58 -25.12
CA PRO A 939 3.48 14.19 -25.10
C PRO A 939 4.04 13.49 -23.84
N GLY A 940 3.15 13.07 -22.94
CA GLY A 940 3.51 12.41 -21.67
C GLY A 940 3.20 13.23 -20.42
N VAL A 941 3.43 14.55 -20.41
CA VAL A 941 3.15 15.40 -19.24
C VAL A 941 1.65 15.71 -19.12
N GLY A 942 0.98 16.05 -20.23
CA GLY A 942 -0.48 16.17 -20.26
C GLY A 942 -1.17 14.87 -19.91
N TRP A 943 -0.62 13.74 -20.36
CA TRP A 943 -1.07 12.41 -19.96
C TRP A 943 -0.87 12.15 -18.47
N MET A 944 0.29 12.51 -17.90
CA MET A 944 0.56 12.37 -16.48
C MET A 944 -0.38 13.23 -15.63
N MET A 945 -0.65 14.46 -16.04
CA MET A 945 -1.52 15.39 -15.32
C MET A 945 -3.00 15.01 -15.45
N TYR A 946 -3.45 14.60 -16.64
CA TYR A 946 -4.76 13.98 -16.81
C TYR A 946 -4.88 12.75 -15.92
N ASN A 947 -3.93 11.81 -16.03
CA ASN A 947 -3.91 10.62 -15.18
C ASN A 947 -3.87 10.98 -13.71
N MET A 948 -3.13 11.99 -13.26
CA MET A 948 -3.12 12.38 -11.85
C MET A 948 -4.51 12.73 -11.36
N LEU A 949 -5.26 13.53 -12.14
CA LEU A 949 -6.62 13.95 -11.81
C LEU A 949 -7.62 12.78 -11.82
N VAL A 950 -7.38 11.75 -12.62
CA VAL A 950 -8.27 10.58 -12.75
C VAL A 950 -7.64 9.26 -12.29
N SER A 951 -6.55 9.33 -11.53
CA SER A 951 -5.62 8.20 -11.25
C SER A 951 -6.22 7.13 -10.35
N ASN A 952 -7.25 7.50 -9.59
CA ASN A 952 -7.94 6.64 -8.68
C ASN A 952 -9.34 7.19 -8.41
N GLU A 953 -10.23 6.29 -7.97
CA GLU A 953 -11.63 6.58 -7.63
C GLU A 953 -11.77 7.73 -6.63
N LYS A 954 -10.86 7.84 -5.64
CA LYS A 954 -10.93 8.91 -4.62
C LYS A 954 -10.65 10.30 -5.18
N SER A 955 -9.81 10.41 -6.21
CA SER A 955 -9.56 11.70 -6.88
C SER A 955 -10.80 12.16 -7.66
N ILE A 956 -11.44 11.24 -8.38
CA ILE A 956 -12.69 11.50 -9.10
C ILE A 956 -13.82 11.82 -8.10
N GLU A 957 -13.93 11.05 -7.02
CA GLU A 957 -14.87 11.29 -5.93
C GLU A 957 -14.69 12.68 -5.29
N SER A 958 -13.43 13.07 -5.03
CA SER A 958 -13.12 14.39 -4.49
C SER A 958 -13.55 15.51 -5.45
N GLN A 959 -13.30 15.37 -6.77
CA GLN A 959 -13.70 16.35 -7.76
C GLN A 959 -15.23 16.48 -7.85
N TYR A 960 -15.92 15.33 -7.86
CA TYR A 960 -17.37 15.28 -7.98
C TYR A 960 -18.05 15.91 -6.75
N LYS A 961 -17.57 15.61 -5.54
CA LYS A 961 -18.08 16.17 -4.27
C LYS A 961 -17.80 17.65 -4.05
N SER A 962 -16.78 18.21 -4.70
CA SER A 962 -16.33 19.58 -4.45
C SER A 962 -16.74 20.57 -5.53
N HIS A 963 -16.91 20.13 -6.78
CA HIS A 963 -17.01 21.03 -7.92
C HIS A 963 -18.09 20.67 -8.96
N VAL A 964 -18.60 19.43 -8.98
CA VAL A 964 -19.54 18.95 -10.01
C VAL A 964 -20.97 18.90 -9.50
N TYR A 965 -21.17 18.35 -8.29
CA TYR A 965 -22.47 18.20 -7.64
C TYR A 965 -22.65 19.21 -6.50
N ALA A 966 -23.84 19.79 -6.38
CA ALA A 966 -24.18 20.66 -5.25
C ALA A 966 -24.48 19.81 -3.99
N ASP A 967 -25.14 18.67 -4.17
CA ASP A 967 -25.41 17.70 -3.12
C ASP A 967 -24.45 16.51 -3.22
N GLN A 968 -23.64 16.33 -2.18
CA GLN A 968 -22.64 15.26 -2.12
C GLN A 968 -23.25 13.86 -2.08
N THR A 969 -24.53 13.72 -1.73
CA THR A 969 -25.22 12.43 -1.74
C THR A 969 -25.46 11.89 -3.15
N ASN A 970 -25.45 12.76 -4.16
CA ASN A 970 -25.53 12.38 -5.57
C ASN A 970 -24.23 11.77 -6.10
N VAL A 971 -23.13 11.85 -5.33
CA VAL A 971 -21.86 11.19 -5.65
C VAL A 971 -21.91 9.74 -5.17
N THR A 972 -22.50 8.87 -5.99
CA THR A 972 -22.64 7.44 -5.71
C THR A 972 -21.43 6.64 -6.17
N ASP A 973 -21.16 5.50 -5.52
CA ASP A 973 -20.09 4.57 -5.92
C ASP A 973 -20.24 4.11 -7.37
N ALA A 974 -21.48 3.96 -7.85
CA ALA A 974 -21.78 3.59 -9.24
C ALA A 974 -21.32 4.67 -10.24
N ILE A 975 -21.55 5.95 -9.94
CA ILE A 975 -21.08 7.07 -10.77
C ILE A 975 -19.55 7.14 -10.74
N ILE A 976 -18.92 7.03 -9.57
CA ILE A 976 -17.46 7.06 -9.46
C ILE A 976 -16.80 5.91 -10.22
N GLN A 977 -17.35 4.70 -10.09
CA GLN A 977 -16.85 3.53 -10.80
C GLN A 977 -17.03 3.68 -12.32
N SER A 978 -18.21 4.08 -12.79
CA SER A 978 -18.49 4.32 -14.21
C SER A 978 -17.48 5.33 -14.78
N ARG A 979 -17.29 6.47 -14.11
CA ARG A 979 -16.36 7.53 -14.55
C ARG A 979 -14.91 7.05 -14.53
N TYR A 980 -14.49 6.29 -13.52
CA TYR A 980 -13.14 5.74 -13.43
C TYR A 980 -12.84 4.70 -14.50
N GLU A 981 -13.80 3.84 -14.85
CA GLU A 981 -13.60 2.83 -15.91
C GLU A 981 -13.36 3.47 -17.28
N LEU A 982 -14.01 4.59 -17.56
CA LEU A 982 -13.84 5.33 -18.80
C LEU A 982 -12.45 5.95 -18.97
N THR A 983 -11.74 6.25 -17.88
CA THR A 983 -10.38 6.83 -17.95
C THR A 983 -9.31 5.78 -18.21
N LYS A 984 -9.61 4.52 -17.87
CA LYS A 984 -8.74 3.35 -18.10
C LYS A 984 -8.78 2.83 -19.53
N GLN A 985 -9.71 3.30 -20.37
CA GLN A 985 -9.78 2.87 -21.75
C GLN A 985 -8.54 3.28 -22.55
N LYS A 986 -8.09 2.38 -23.44
CA LYS A 986 -6.88 2.56 -24.26
C LYS A 986 -7.02 3.80 -25.16
N GLY A 987 -6.11 4.76 -25.03
CA GLY A 987 -6.04 5.97 -25.89
C GLY A 987 -6.32 7.32 -25.21
N SER A 988 -6.52 7.36 -23.89
CA SER A 988 -7.03 8.50 -23.11
C SER A 988 -6.19 9.78 -22.97
N ARG A 989 -5.24 10.07 -23.88
CA ARG A 989 -4.19 11.07 -23.63
C ARG A 989 -4.48 12.51 -24.03
N TYR A 990 -5.34 12.75 -25.03
CA TYR A 990 -5.33 14.05 -25.75
C TYR A 990 -6.53 14.97 -25.44
N VAL A 991 -7.79 14.49 -25.47
CA VAL A 991 -8.98 15.33 -25.18
C VAL A 991 -8.97 15.94 -23.78
N PRO A 992 -8.78 15.16 -22.71
CA PRO A 992 -8.98 15.70 -21.36
C PRO A 992 -7.87 16.68 -20.96
N ALA A 993 -6.64 16.46 -21.44
CA ALA A 993 -5.57 17.44 -21.33
C ALA A 993 -5.85 18.72 -22.14
N ALA A 994 -6.50 18.60 -23.31
CA ALA A 994 -6.91 19.75 -24.11
C ALA A 994 -8.00 20.59 -23.39
N PHE A 995 -8.98 19.95 -22.74
CA PHE A 995 -9.97 20.62 -21.89
C PHE A 995 -9.31 21.41 -20.75
N LEU A 996 -8.42 20.76 -19.98
CA LEU A 996 -7.71 21.40 -18.87
C LEU A 996 -6.89 22.62 -19.30
N THR A 997 -6.23 22.54 -20.45
CA THR A 997 -5.36 23.61 -20.96
C THR A 997 -6.12 24.75 -21.67
N GLY A 998 -7.43 24.60 -21.88
CA GLY A 998 -8.25 25.55 -22.63
C GLY A 998 -8.10 25.47 -24.15
N LEU A 999 -7.62 24.34 -24.69
CA LEU A 999 -7.53 24.07 -26.13
C LEU A 999 -8.90 23.80 -26.76
N LEU A 1000 -9.89 23.44 -25.95
CA LEU A 1000 -11.27 23.23 -26.39
C LEU A 1000 -12.15 24.47 -26.13
N ASP A 1001 -11.56 25.58 -25.67
CA ASP A 1001 -12.29 26.80 -25.37
C ASP A 1001 -12.77 27.42 -26.69
N PRO A 1002 -14.09 27.50 -26.94
CA PRO A 1002 -14.61 27.87 -28.24
C PRO A 1002 -14.43 29.35 -28.60
N VAL A 1003 -14.20 30.17 -27.59
CA VAL A 1003 -14.00 31.62 -27.71
C VAL A 1003 -12.90 32.08 -26.76
N THR A 1004 -12.34 33.24 -27.05
CA THR A 1004 -11.14 33.74 -26.37
C THR A 1004 -11.45 34.75 -25.26
N SER A 1005 -12.66 35.30 -25.24
CA SER A 1005 -13.09 36.33 -24.28
C SER A 1005 -14.55 36.15 -23.87
N ARG A 1006 -14.93 36.78 -22.75
CA ARG A 1006 -16.33 36.82 -22.30
C ARG A 1006 -17.18 37.64 -23.26
N GLU A 1007 -16.62 38.69 -23.85
CA GLU A 1007 -17.27 39.53 -24.84
C GLU A 1007 -17.63 38.72 -26.09
N GLU A 1008 -16.69 37.91 -26.60
CA GLU A 1008 -16.93 37.00 -27.72
C GLU A 1008 -17.99 35.94 -27.35
N PHE A 1009 -17.96 35.42 -26.12
CA PHE A 1009 -18.99 34.49 -25.62
C PHE A 1009 -20.39 35.11 -25.62
N LEU A 1010 -20.55 36.33 -25.10
CA LEU A 1010 -21.84 37.04 -25.12
C LEU A 1010 -22.28 37.40 -26.55
N GLN A 1011 -21.33 37.71 -27.43
CA GLN A 1011 -21.61 38.04 -28.83
C GLN A 1011 -22.20 36.85 -29.59
N LEU A 1012 -21.81 35.61 -29.27
CA LEU A 1012 -22.42 34.39 -29.87
C LEU A 1012 -23.93 34.36 -29.71
N PHE A 1013 -24.44 34.76 -28.54
CA PHE A 1013 -25.88 34.83 -28.28
C PHE A 1013 -26.48 36.04 -28.99
N ALA A 1014 -25.84 37.20 -28.87
CA ALA A 1014 -26.33 38.45 -29.48
C ALA A 1014 -26.53 38.34 -31.00
N ASP A 1015 -25.64 37.63 -31.70
CA ASP A 1015 -25.72 37.47 -33.15
C ASP A 1015 -26.90 36.60 -33.64
N LEU A 1016 -27.52 35.85 -32.72
CA LEU A 1016 -28.70 35.02 -32.96
C LEU A 1016 -30.01 35.72 -32.60
N GLU A 1017 -29.94 36.96 -32.09
CA GLU A 1017 -31.11 37.77 -31.75
C GLU A 1017 -32.09 37.88 -32.93
N GLY A 1018 -33.34 37.46 -32.70
CA GLY A 1018 -34.41 37.48 -33.70
C GLY A 1018 -34.27 36.44 -34.83
N LYS A 1019 -33.19 35.65 -34.88
CA LYS A 1019 -32.96 34.62 -35.89
C LYS A 1019 -33.32 33.22 -35.41
N LEU A 1020 -33.06 32.94 -34.13
CA LEU A 1020 -33.21 31.61 -33.56
C LEU A 1020 -33.61 31.67 -32.08
N PRO A 1021 -34.60 30.89 -31.62
CA PRO A 1021 -34.89 30.75 -30.21
C PRO A 1021 -33.73 30.08 -29.45
N VAL A 1022 -33.19 30.77 -28.44
CA VAL A 1022 -32.12 30.25 -27.57
C VAL A 1022 -32.55 30.27 -26.11
N MET A 1023 -32.58 29.11 -25.48
CA MET A 1023 -32.76 28.97 -24.03
C MET A 1023 -31.40 28.81 -23.34
N VAL A 1024 -31.18 29.53 -22.23
CA VAL A 1024 -30.05 29.33 -21.33
C VAL A 1024 -30.57 28.81 -19.99
N MET A 1025 -30.00 27.69 -19.53
CA MET A 1025 -30.29 27.12 -18.22
C MET A 1025 -29.06 27.29 -17.32
N SER A 1026 -29.21 28.08 -16.25
CA SER A 1026 -28.20 28.31 -15.21
C SER A 1026 -28.49 27.46 -13.97
N THR A 1027 -27.52 27.34 -13.08
CA THR A 1027 -27.63 26.58 -11.84
C THR A 1027 -27.35 27.46 -10.61
N LYS A 1028 -28.09 27.22 -9.52
CA LYS A 1028 -27.98 28.01 -8.29
C LYS A 1028 -26.68 27.78 -7.53
N GLY A 1029 -26.17 26.54 -7.55
CA GLY A 1029 -24.96 26.08 -6.88
C GLY A 1029 -23.68 26.22 -7.71
N ALA A 1030 -23.72 26.91 -8.86
CA ALA A 1030 -22.54 27.12 -9.69
C ALA A 1030 -21.37 27.79 -8.92
N PRO A 1031 -20.11 27.38 -9.15
CA PRO A 1031 -18.94 28.08 -8.60
C PRO A 1031 -18.92 29.57 -8.96
N LYS A 1032 -18.41 30.42 -8.08
CA LYS A 1032 -18.46 31.90 -8.18
C LYS A 1032 -18.10 32.46 -9.58
N ARG A 1033 -17.08 31.90 -10.25
CA ARG A 1033 -16.65 32.38 -11.58
C ARG A 1033 -17.57 31.92 -12.71
N SER A 1034 -18.03 30.68 -12.70
CA SER A 1034 -19.04 30.17 -13.64
C SER A 1034 -20.40 30.86 -13.44
N LYS A 1035 -20.77 31.13 -12.18
CA LYS A 1035 -21.97 31.89 -11.84
C LYS A 1035 -21.95 33.31 -12.43
N ALA A 1036 -20.81 33.99 -12.37
CA ALA A 1036 -20.66 35.32 -12.97
C ALA A 1036 -20.81 35.32 -14.50
N GLU A 1037 -20.51 34.21 -15.17
CA GLU A 1037 -20.73 34.06 -16.62
C GLU A 1037 -22.21 33.82 -16.92
N MET A 1038 -22.89 33.00 -16.11
CA MET A 1038 -24.33 32.76 -16.27
C MET A 1038 -25.14 34.02 -15.99
N GLU A 1039 -24.75 34.79 -14.96
CA GLU A 1039 -25.35 36.08 -14.65
C GLU A 1039 -25.15 37.09 -15.78
N ALA A 1040 -24.03 37.05 -16.50
CA ALA A 1040 -23.80 37.91 -17.67
C ALA A 1040 -24.72 37.55 -18.86
N LEU A 1041 -25.15 36.29 -18.98
CA LEU A 1041 -26.14 35.85 -19.97
C LEU A 1041 -27.58 36.20 -19.57
N ARG A 1042 -27.83 36.50 -18.29
CA ARG A 1042 -29.15 36.87 -17.80
C ARG A 1042 -29.52 38.25 -18.35
N GLY A 1043 -30.39 38.27 -19.37
CA GLY A 1043 -30.78 39.48 -20.08
C GLY A 1043 -29.81 39.88 -21.20
N ALA A 1044 -28.90 39.00 -21.60
CA ALA A 1044 -28.09 39.20 -22.80
C ALA A 1044 -28.96 39.17 -24.07
N LYS A 1045 -28.59 39.97 -25.06
CA LYS A 1045 -29.25 39.98 -26.39
C LYS A 1045 -29.18 38.58 -27.01
N GLY A 1046 -30.27 38.17 -27.65
CA GLY A 1046 -30.41 36.86 -28.29
C GLY A 1046 -30.62 35.65 -27.38
N VAL A 1047 -30.63 35.82 -26.05
CA VAL A 1047 -31.16 34.80 -25.12
C VAL A 1047 -32.68 34.97 -25.03
N SER A 1048 -33.44 34.04 -25.61
CA SER A 1048 -34.91 34.08 -25.65
C SER A 1048 -35.55 33.69 -24.31
N LYS A 1049 -34.93 32.75 -23.59
CA LYS A 1049 -35.41 32.28 -22.28
C LYS A 1049 -34.23 32.00 -21.37
N PHE A 1050 -34.28 32.51 -20.14
CA PHE A 1050 -33.29 32.21 -19.11
C PHE A 1050 -33.97 31.52 -17.93
N VAL A 1051 -33.51 30.32 -17.58
CA VAL A 1051 -34.06 29.50 -16.48
C VAL A 1051 -32.95 29.19 -15.50
N GLU A 1052 -33.28 29.16 -14.20
CA GLU A 1052 -32.34 28.81 -13.14
C GLU A 1052 -32.87 27.62 -12.33
N VAL A 1053 -32.10 26.52 -12.31
CA VAL A 1053 -32.46 25.26 -11.64
C VAL A 1053 -31.52 24.95 -10.47
N GLU A 1054 -31.92 24.02 -9.61
CA GLU A 1054 -31.03 23.50 -8.55
C GLU A 1054 -29.83 22.76 -9.17
N GLY A 1055 -28.71 22.71 -8.43
CA GLY A 1055 -27.51 21.96 -8.80
C GLY A 1055 -26.26 22.80 -9.04
N ALA A 1056 -25.16 22.13 -9.42
CA ALA A 1056 -23.87 22.74 -9.71
C ALA A 1056 -23.55 22.75 -11.22
N LEU A 1057 -22.51 22.06 -11.72
CA LEU A 1057 -22.10 22.20 -13.13
C LEU A 1057 -22.82 21.24 -14.09
N LEU A 1058 -23.44 20.16 -13.58
CA LEU A 1058 -24.16 19.16 -14.37
C LEU A 1058 -25.61 18.98 -13.86
N PRO A 1059 -26.48 20.00 -14.00
CA PRO A 1059 -27.86 19.92 -13.49
C PRO A 1059 -28.68 18.81 -14.15
N GLN A 1060 -28.36 18.42 -15.39
CA GLN A 1060 -29.01 17.32 -16.10
C GLN A 1060 -28.75 15.95 -15.45
N GLU A 1061 -27.62 15.79 -14.76
CA GLU A 1061 -27.26 14.57 -14.04
C GLU A 1061 -27.80 14.60 -12.60
N GLU A 1062 -27.78 15.78 -11.98
CA GLU A 1062 -28.19 15.98 -10.58
C GLU A 1062 -29.72 16.08 -10.39
N TYR A 1063 -30.40 16.78 -11.30
CA TYR A 1063 -31.85 17.01 -11.28
C TYR A 1063 -32.50 16.74 -12.64
N PRO A 1064 -32.36 15.51 -13.19
CA PRO A 1064 -32.76 15.17 -14.56
C PRO A 1064 -34.23 15.48 -14.86
N SER A 1065 -35.15 15.21 -13.95
CA SER A 1065 -36.59 15.47 -14.16
C SER A 1065 -36.93 16.96 -14.20
N LEU A 1066 -36.24 17.78 -13.39
CA LEU A 1066 -36.45 19.23 -13.39
C LEU A 1066 -35.89 19.85 -14.68
N VAL A 1067 -34.69 19.41 -15.09
CA VAL A 1067 -34.10 19.82 -16.36
C VAL A 1067 -34.98 19.40 -17.54
N ALA A 1068 -35.45 18.15 -17.55
CA ALA A 1068 -36.37 17.65 -18.58
C ALA A 1068 -37.67 18.47 -18.65
N GLN A 1069 -38.25 18.83 -17.51
CA GLN A 1069 -39.45 19.67 -17.45
C GLN A 1069 -39.22 21.03 -18.13
N GLU A 1070 -38.13 21.71 -17.78
CA GLU A 1070 -37.84 23.06 -18.30
C GLU A 1070 -37.48 23.05 -19.80
N LEU A 1071 -36.71 22.05 -20.22
CA LEU A 1071 -36.43 21.82 -21.64
C LEU A 1071 -37.71 21.51 -22.41
N TYR A 1072 -38.60 20.68 -21.85
CA TYR A 1072 -39.89 20.37 -22.46
C TYR A 1072 -40.79 21.60 -22.56
N ASN A 1073 -40.84 22.45 -21.52
CA ASN A 1073 -41.60 23.69 -21.55
C ASN A 1073 -41.10 24.62 -22.67
N PHE A 1074 -39.79 24.72 -22.86
CA PHE A 1074 -39.20 25.48 -23.95
C PHE A 1074 -39.59 24.92 -25.33
N LEU A 1075 -39.59 23.59 -25.49
CA LEU A 1075 -40.06 22.95 -26.71
C LEU A 1075 -41.54 23.27 -27.00
N GLN A 1076 -42.40 23.20 -25.98
CA GLN A 1076 -43.82 23.55 -26.13
C GLN A 1076 -43.99 25.04 -26.49
N GLU A 1077 -43.33 25.95 -25.79
CA GLU A 1077 -43.42 27.39 -26.09
C GLU A 1077 -42.95 27.75 -27.50
N THR A 1078 -41.94 27.02 -28.00
CA THR A 1078 -41.34 27.29 -29.31
C THR A 1078 -42.11 26.66 -30.46
N PHE A 1079 -42.72 25.48 -30.24
CA PHE A 1079 -43.30 24.67 -31.32
C PHE A 1079 -44.80 24.36 -31.17
N ALA A 1080 -45.45 24.66 -30.05
CA ALA A 1080 -46.90 24.48 -29.83
C ALA A 1080 -47.76 25.66 -30.36
N LYS A 1081 -47.24 26.42 -31.33
CA LYS A 1081 -47.95 27.53 -32.01
C LYS A 1081 -47.86 27.46 -33.54
N CYS A 1082 -47.89 26.25 -34.10
CA CYS A 1082 -48.10 26.05 -35.53
C CYS A 1082 -49.40 25.29 -35.77
#